data_AF-A0A7I8ES47-F1
#
_entry.id   AF-A0A7I8ES47-F1
#
_cell.length_a   1.000
_cell.length_b   1.000
_cell.length_c   1.000
_cell.angle_alpha   90.00
_cell.angle_beta   90.00
_cell.angle_gamma   90.00
#
_symmetry.space_group_name_H-M   'P 1'
#
loop_
_entity.id
_entity.type
_entity.pdbx_description
1 polymer ?
#
loop_
_entity_poly.entity_id
_entity_poly.type
_entity_poly.pdbx_seq_one_letter_code
_entity_poly.pdbx_strand_id
1 'polypeptide(L)'
;MELTFLGGAAEVGASCMLLRVAHHCLLVDGGMRPGSREGRLPDLHALVTSPPECILITHAHIDHTGALPLIASLYPSAPIYATESTRALMEILLKDAVRIMEQEGLKPDGETPFYTAEQVDMLLSRIQPIGYYQPFAPLPDAAEISLCFLPAGHILGAAMLYCETPEGTILHTGDISVTDQRTVKGLDLQRLPAADVMICEGTYGDRGHGNRKEEERQLMETVQATLARGGRVLCPAFAVGRAQEVLLILKAYRASGHMSPVPIYIDGMIRPVCALYQNQSHDLQPGLQRYLTNARRPLFADPDLHIFAVRSFERPALLERTNPMVVVSSSGMLSGGASPLYAAALARDERNCILFTGYQDEESPGSALLRAQRGDVIRAGEQSIQLYCQIARYNLSAHVDAEQIAHVVARVNPRHLFLVHGMPEALTALARRFKRTIVTIPAVGDCVVALEGQLAGVDLEPHYAAVPQLVTHGDSEPLATTAAVALSSRATSAAATLAPELPVPSIENLWRSAALQGPARPWTVVELGHAYYGAGYRPALRAQIEQVLLEAATYFRIERVGAQPTYQPRPAEEVKRFVSLSQLVPGMIVIVRGHQGSPQLALVLEPSQAGNILLIGEQWKAVPRPLNVICLVPGVMRPEWLALPATTVKAALRTWRASLDELWIDLFAWWAQCQEEHRGSDEQREDFEYSALCNLAQSEDERVAWGLELLLHGVNLFRHEDLYWIPFERERILRDSGFAHHLALLRAGKGTPVNVRGRRAVLTGRSNWRLFEVRWTEEGEGEGELSKVRTVHIETL
;
A
#
# COMPACT_ATOMS: atom_id res chain seq x y z
N MET A 1 2.43 28.81 -24.18
CA MET A 1 2.79 28.17 -22.89
C MET A 1 3.39 29.18 -21.94
N GLU A 2 2.72 29.40 -20.80
CA GLU A 2 3.10 30.34 -19.74
C GLU A 2 3.19 29.61 -18.39
N LEU A 3 4.21 29.94 -17.60
CA LEU A 3 4.50 29.37 -16.29
C LEU A 3 4.45 30.46 -15.22
N THR A 4 3.63 30.29 -14.20
CA THR A 4 3.58 31.19 -13.05
C THR A 4 3.99 30.44 -11.79
N PHE A 5 5.03 30.92 -11.11
CA PHE A 5 5.60 30.26 -9.93
C PHE A 5 5.00 30.85 -8.66
N LEU A 6 4.17 30.08 -7.96
CA LEU A 6 3.42 30.53 -6.78
C LEU A 6 4.12 30.18 -5.46
N GLY A 7 5.06 29.25 -5.49
CA GLY A 7 5.91 28.86 -4.36
C GLY A 7 6.93 27.80 -4.75
N GLY A 8 7.97 27.61 -3.94
CA GLY A 8 9.06 26.69 -4.25
C GLY A 8 10.03 27.23 -5.33
N ALA A 9 9.99 28.53 -5.62
CA ALA A 9 10.87 29.19 -6.59
C ALA A 9 11.95 30.00 -5.86
N ALA A 10 13.21 29.60 -6.03
CA ALA A 10 14.35 30.07 -5.23
C ALA A 10 14.22 29.85 -3.71
N GLU A 11 13.45 28.83 -3.32
CA GLU A 11 13.24 28.40 -1.94
C GLU A 11 12.96 26.88 -1.88
N VAL A 12 12.94 26.31 -0.68
CA VAL A 12 12.50 24.93 -0.44
C VAL A 12 11.13 24.94 0.23
N GLY A 13 10.22 24.16 -0.35
CA GLY A 13 8.84 23.98 0.07
C GLY A 13 7.84 25.05 -0.36
N ALA A 14 6.57 24.84 0.02
CA ALA A 14 5.41 25.50 -0.58
C ALA A 14 5.35 25.41 -2.12
N SER A 15 5.89 24.32 -2.69
CA SER A 15 5.92 24.09 -4.14
C SER A 15 4.52 24.20 -4.74
N CYS A 16 4.36 25.13 -5.70
CA CYS A 16 3.09 25.42 -6.35
C CYS A 16 3.35 26.18 -7.65
N MET A 17 2.88 25.66 -8.77
CA MET A 17 3.07 26.28 -10.08
C MET A 17 1.78 26.24 -10.89
N LEU A 18 1.43 27.35 -11.53
CA LEU A 18 0.33 27.42 -12.49
C LEU A 18 0.89 27.34 -13.91
N LEU A 19 0.40 26.38 -14.68
CA LEU A 19 0.74 26.15 -16.08
C LEU A 19 -0.42 26.57 -16.96
N ARG A 20 -0.21 27.56 -17.83
CA ARG A 20 -1.18 27.95 -18.86
C ARG A 20 -0.75 27.43 -20.23
N VAL A 21 -1.53 26.51 -20.77
CA VAL A 21 -1.27 25.81 -22.04
C VAL A 21 -2.56 25.52 -22.78
N ALA A 22 -2.57 25.62 -24.10
CA ALA A 22 -3.76 25.41 -24.92
C ALA A 22 -5.01 26.11 -24.36
N HIS A 23 -4.85 27.36 -23.91
CA HIS A 23 -5.90 28.18 -23.26
C HIS A 23 -6.40 27.69 -21.89
N HIS A 24 -5.91 26.56 -21.37
CA HIS A 24 -6.28 26.01 -20.06
C HIS A 24 -5.26 26.35 -18.96
N CYS A 25 -5.73 26.44 -17.72
CA CYS A 25 -4.94 26.67 -16.51
C CYS A 25 -4.86 25.40 -15.66
N LEU A 26 -3.68 24.80 -15.58
CA LEU A 26 -3.41 23.58 -14.80
C LEU A 26 -2.52 23.93 -13.60
N LEU A 27 -2.94 23.55 -12.39
CA LEU A 27 -2.11 23.70 -11.19
C LEU A 27 -1.25 22.46 -10.98
N VAL A 28 0.03 22.65 -10.73
CA VAL A 28 0.97 21.59 -10.34
C VAL A 28 1.39 21.80 -8.90
N ASP A 29 1.08 20.81 -8.06
CA ASP A 29 1.28 20.81 -6.61
C ASP A 29 0.59 21.98 -5.87
N GLY A 30 0.65 21.94 -4.55
CA GLY A 30 0.10 22.93 -3.64
C GLY A 30 0.64 22.68 -2.24
N GLY A 31 1.89 23.05 -2.04
CA GLY A 31 2.67 22.74 -0.84
C GLY A 31 2.43 23.62 0.36
N MET A 32 3.03 23.24 1.49
CA MET A 32 3.26 24.12 2.65
C MET A 32 4.70 24.02 3.13
N ARG A 33 5.28 25.15 3.56
CA ARG A 33 6.57 25.13 4.25
C ARG A 33 6.43 24.50 5.63
N PRO A 34 7.36 23.61 6.04
CA PRO A 34 7.48 23.20 7.44
C PRO A 34 8.02 24.37 8.28
N GLY A 35 7.51 24.61 9.49
CA GLY A 35 8.05 25.62 10.41
C GLY A 35 7.14 26.83 10.65
N SER A 36 7.72 28.02 10.72
CA SER A 36 7.01 29.27 11.08
C SER A 36 5.83 29.54 10.15
N ARG A 37 4.78 30.15 10.70
CA ARG A 37 3.50 30.33 10.01
C ARG A 37 3.54 31.42 8.93
N GLU A 38 4.43 32.41 9.07
CA GLU A 38 4.64 33.45 8.08
C GLU A 38 5.27 32.85 6.81
N GLY A 39 4.67 33.13 5.65
CA GLY A 39 5.06 32.52 4.36
C GLY A 39 4.70 31.04 4.22
N ARG A 40 4.00 30.40 5.16
CA ARG A 40 3.79 28.95 5.13
C ARG A 40 3.03 28.43 3.89
N LEU A 41 2.15 29.25 3.33
CA LEU A 41 1.38 28.95 2.12
C LEU A 41 2.04 29.54 0.86
N PRO A 42 1.77 28.97 -0.33
CA PRO A 42 2.12 29.61 -1.60
C PRO A 42 1.35 30.93 -1.79
N ASP A 43 1.81 31.78 -2.71
CA ASP A 43 1.05 32.95 -3.13
C ASP A 43 -0.15 32.53 -4.00
N LEU A 44 -1.32 32.45 -3.36
CA LEU A 44 -2.56 32.05 -4.03
C LEU A 44 -3.26 33.21 -4.76
N HIS A 45 -2.74 34.44 -4.72
CA HIS A 45 -3.41 35.60 -5.33
C HIS A 45 -3.62 35.41 -6.84
N ALA A 46 -2.64 34.84 -7.53
CA ALA A 46 -2.73 34.58 -8.97
C ALA A 46 -3.89 33.62 -9.34
N LEU A 47 -4.30 32.74 -8.41
CA LEU A 47 -5.40 31.80 -8.63
C LEU A 47 -6.77 32.51 -8.64
N VAL A 48 -6.87 33.71 -8.07
CA VAL A 48 -8.11 34.52 -8.15
C VAL A 48 -8.33 35.03 -9.57
N THR A 49 -7.25 35.50 -10.20
CA THR A 49 -7.28 36.03 -11.58
C THR A 49 -7.16 34.94 -12.64
N SER A 50 -6.68 33.76 -12.28
CA SER A 50 -6.47 32.63 -13.17
C SER A 50 -6.80 31.33 -12.44
N PRO A 51 -8.10 31.04 -12.27
CA PRO A 51 -8.54 29.88 -11.52
C PRO A 51 -8.05 28.58 -12.17
N PRO A 52 -7.53 27.62 -11.38
CA PRO A 52 -7.10 26.36 -11.92
C PRO A 52 -8.31 25.51 -12.35
N GLU A 53 -8.27 25.01 -13.57
CA GLU A 53 -9.27 24.10 -14.12
C GLU A 53 -8.98 22.66 -13.71
N CYS A 54 -7.72 22.33 -13.42
CA CYS A 54 -7.27 21.01 -12.99
C CYS A 54 -6.11 21.14 -12.00
N ILE A 55 -5.95 20.16 -11.10
CA ILE A 55 -4.84 20.06 -10.16
C ILE A 55 -4.09 18.75 -10.36
N LEU A 56 -2.77 18.81 -10.51
CA LEU A 56 -1.87 17.69 -10.71
C LEU A 56 -0.90 17.59 -9.54
N ILE A 57 -0.75 16.40 -8.97
CA ILE A 57 0.07 16.18 -7.77
C ILE A 57 1.23 15.26 -8.11
N THR A 58 2.47 15.73 -7.87
CA THR A 58 3.69 14.97 -8.14
C THR A 58 3.90 13.87 -7.09
N HIS A 59 3.83 14.20 -5.81
CA HIS A 59 4.05 13.25 -4.72
C HIS A 59 3.48 13.75 -3.39
N ALA A 60 3.51 12.90 -2.36
CA ALA A 60 2.71 13.10 -1.15
C ALA A 60 3.33 14.00 -0.07
N HIS A 61 4.56 14.50 -0.23
CA HIS A 61 5.16 15.31 0.82
C HIS A 61 4.39 16.62 1.06
N ILE A 62 4.44 17.14 2.29
CA ILE A 62 3.64 18.29 2.73
C ILE A 62 4.06 19.58 2.01
N ASP A 63 5.33 19.70 1.66
CA ASP A 63 5.89 20.76 0.83
C ASP A 63 5.41 20.74 -0.62
N HIS A 64 4.67 19.71 -1.05
CA HIS A 64 3.99 19.61 -2.34
C HIS A 64 2.46 19.48 -2.23
N THR A 65 1.93 19.09 -1.06
CA THR A 65 0.49 18.78 -0.91
C THR A 65 -0.22 19.54 0.22
N GLY A 66 0.52 20.21 1.09
CA GLY A 66 0.00 20.76 2.32
C GLY A 66 -1.11 21.79 2.15
N ALA A 67 -1.05 22.64 1.12
CA ALA A 67 -2.06 23.67 0.87
C ALA A 67 -3.24 23.16 0.02
N LEU A 68 -3.16 21.94 -0.51
CA LEU A 68 -4.20 21.39 -1.38
C LEU A 68 -5.59 21.30 -0.73
N PRO A 69 -5.78 21.01 0.57
CA PRO A 69 -7.12 21.02 1.16
C PRO A 69 -7.78 22.40 1.10
N LEU A 70 -7.00 23.47 1.25
CA LEU A 70 -7.46 24.85 1.09
C LEU A 70 -7.76 25.16 -0.38
N ILE A 71 -6.82 24.89 -1.28
CA ILE A 71 -6.94 25.16 -2.72
C ILE A 71 -8.14 24.40 -3.31
N ALA A 72 -8.28 23.12 -2.99
CA ALA A 72 -9.39 22.31 -3.47
C ALA A 72 -10.74 22.78 -2.91
N SER A 73 -10.78 23.37 -1.71
CA SER A 73 -12.00 23.98 -1.17
C SER A 73 -12.38 25.26 -1.90
N LEU A 74 -11.39 26.06 -2.34
CA LEU A 74 -11.61 27.27 -3.14
C LEU A 74 -12.06 26.94 -4.58
N TYR A 75 -11.60 25.81 -5.14
CA TYR A 75 -11.91 25.37 -6.49
C TYR A 75 -12.57 23.98 -6.49
N PRO A 76 -13.85 23.88 -6.08
CA PRO A 76 -14.53 22.60 -5.87
C PRO A 76 -14.80 21.81 -7.15
N SER A 77 -14.79 22.46 -8.31
CA SER A 77 -15.07 21.85 -9.61
C SER A 77 -13.84 21.30 -10.32
N ALA A 78 -12.62 21.70 -9.91
CA ALA A 78 -11.39 21.26 -10.56
C ALA A 78 -11.15 19.77 -10.28
N PRO A 79 -11.03 18.89 -11.29
CA PRO A 79 -10.53 17.53 -11.09
C PRO A 79 -9.10 17.55 -10.56
N ILE A 80 -8.77 16.53 -9.76
CA ILE A 80 -7.50 16.42 -9.06
C ILE A 80 -6.89 15.08 -9.40
N TYR A 81 -5.64 15.03 -9.85
CA TYR A 81 -4.98 13.81 -10.29
C TYR A 81 -3.69 13.55 -9.52
N ALA A 82 -3.47 12.30 -9.16
CA ALA A 82 -2.25 11.82 -8.51
C ALA A 82 -2.07 10.33 -8.82
N THR A 83 -0.95 9.74 -8.41
CA THR A 83 -0.86 8.26 -8.35
C THR A 83 -1.63 7.72 -7.14
N GLU A 84 -2.03 6.45 -7.18
CA GLU A 84 -2.78 5.82 -6.06
C GLU A 84 -1.95 5.81 -4.77
N SER A 85 -0.65 5.49 -4.86
CA SER A 85 0.24 5.51 -3.70
C SER A 85 0.40 6.93 -3.13
N THR A 86 0.45 7.96 -3.98
CA THR A 86 0.47 9.36 -3.53
C THR A 86 -0.82 9.72 -2.82
N ARG A 87 -1.99 9.39 -3.38
CA ARG A 87 -3.30 9.61 -2.74
C ARG A 87 -3.37 8.97 -1.35
N ALA A 88 -2.94 7.71 -1.25
CA ALA A 88 -2.96 6.97 0.01
C ALA A 88 -2.01 7.57 1.06
N LEU A 89 -0.82 8.02 0.64
CA LEU A 89 0.14 8.68 1.54
C LEU A 89 -0.34 10.06 2.00
N MET A 90 -0.98 10.82 1.12
CA MET A 90 -1.58 12.12 1.45
C MET A 90 -2.61 11.98 2.57
N GLU A 91 -3.40 10.90 2.60
CA GLU A 91 -4.35 10.67 3.69
C GLU A 91 -3.66 10.67 5.05
N ILE A 92 -2.56 9.93 5.17
CA ILE A 92 -1.82 9.82 6.43
C ILE A 92 -1.18 11.17 6.79
N LEU A 93 -0.54 11.83 5.83
CA LEU A 93 0.24 13.04 6.06
C LEU A 93 -0.63 14.26 6.33
N LEU A 94 -1.69 14.47 5.55
CA LEU A 94 -2.58 15.63 5.71
C LEU A 94 -3.41 15.54 6.99
N LYS A 95 -3.87 14.34 7.39
CA LYS A 95 -4.56 14.15 8.67
C LYS A 95 -3.65 14.42 9.86
N ASP A 96 -2.38 14.03 9.78
CA ASP A 96 -1.38 14.37 10.81
C ASP A 96 -1.07 15.88 10.82
N ALA A 97 -1.00 16.51 9.65
CA ALA A 97 -0.82 17.96 9.55
C ALA A 97 -1.98 18.74 10.22
N VAL A 98 -3.24 18.32 10.01
CA VAL A 98 -4.40 18.90 10.73
C VAL A 98 -4.21 18.76 12.24
N ARG A 99 -3.92 17.56 12.71
CA ARG A 99 -3.70 17.30 14.14
C ARG A 99 -2.59 18.17 14.74
N ILE A 100 -1.48 18.34 14.02
CA ILE A 100 -0.36 19.20 14.46
C ILE A 100 -0.81 20.65 14.53
N MET A 101 -1.49 21.16 13.49
CA MET A 101 -1.99 22.55 13.48
C MET A 101 -3.02 22.80 14.58
N GLU A 102 -3.90 21.84 14.87
CA GLU A 102 -4.86 21.92 15.99
C GLU A 102 -4.14 22.00 17.33
N GLN A 103 -3.10 21.18 17.53
CA GLN A 103 -2.27 21.22 18.74
C GLN A 103 -1.50 22.54 18.89
N GLU A 104 -1.01 23.09 17.78
CA GLU A 104 -0.38 24.42 17.76
C GLU A 104 -1.41 25.51 18.11
N GLY A 105 -2.64 25.42 17.59
CA GLY A 105 -3.73 26.36 17.86
C GLY A 105 -4.24 26.36 19.31
N LEU A 106 -3.98 25.29 20.08
CA LEU A 106 -4.31 25.22 21.52
C LEU A 106 -3.33 26.00 22.41
N LYS A 107 -2.21 26.48 21.87
CA LYS A 107 -1.24 27.27 22.65
C LYS A 107 -1.78 28.68 22.91
N PRO A 108 -1.29 29.40 23.95
CA PRO A 108 -1.77 30.75 24.28
C PRO A 108 -1.64 31.77 23.14
N ASP A 109 -0.67 31.56 22.26
CA ASP A 109 -0.36 32.30 21.04
C ASP A 109 -0.69 31.50 19.76
N GLY A 110 -1.44 30.42 19.90
CA GLY A 110 -1.79 29.50 18.82
C GLY A 110 -2.81 30.11 17.87
N GLU A 111 -2.57 29.96 16.57
CA GLU A 111 -3.49 30.39 15.53
C GLU A 111 -4.32 29.21 14.97
N THR A 112 -5.52 29.49 14.46
CA THR A 112 -6.44 28.49 13.90
C THR A 112 -5.82 27.68 12.75
N PRO A 113 -6.04 26.36 12.62
CA PRO A 113 -5.58 25.57 11.49
C PRO A 113 -5.95 26.18 10.13
N PHE A 114 -5.10 26.00 9.11
CA PHE A 114 -5.38 26.50 7.74
C PHE A 114 -6.55 25.79 7.07
N TYR A 115 -6.82 24.54 7.47
CA TYR A 115 -7.90 23.72 6.95
C TYR A 115 -8.29 22.65 7.96
N THR A 116 -9.48 22.08 7.81
CA THR A 116 -10.05 21.08 8.72
C THR A 116 -9.86 19.64 8.20
N ALA A 117 -10.14 18.65 9.06
CA ALA A 117 -10.13 17.24 8.67
C ALA A 117 -11.16 16.93 7.59
N GLU A 118 -12.33 17.59 7.61
CA GLU A 118 -13.36 17.44 6.59
C GLU A 118 -12.89 17.95 5.22
N GLN A 119 -12.12 19.04 5.19
CA GLN A 119 -11.51 19.54 3.95
C GLN A 119 -10.48 18.56 3.39
N VAL A 120 -9.74 17.87 4.26
CA VAL A 120 -8.84 16.78 3.84
C VAL A 120 -9.65 15.61 3.26
N ASP A 121 -10.71 15.15 3.92
CA ASP A 121 -11.53 14.04 3.42
C ASP A 121 -12.21 14.41 2.09
N MET A 122 -12.69 15.65 1.93
CA MET A 122 -13.24 16.17 0.67
C MET A 122 -12.19 16.17 -0.45
N LEU A 123 -10.98 16.67 -0.19
CA LEU A 123 -9.86 16.60 -1.13
C LEU A 123 -9.61 15.15 -1.56
N LEU A 124 -9.40 14.24 -0.60
CA LEU A 124 -9.05 12.84 -0.86
C LEU A 124 -10.12 12.10 -1.67
N SER A 125 -11.40 12.44 -1.47
CA SER A 125 -12.52 11.85 -2.21
C SER A 125 -12.60 12.28 -3.68
N ARG A 126 -11.95 13.40 -4.04
CA ARG A 126 -11.95 13.98 -5.38
C ARG A 126 -10.71 13.60 -6.19
N ILE A 127 -9.66 13.10 -5.55
CA ILE A 127 -8.44 12.67 -6.24
C ILE A 127 -8.78 11.46 -7.10
N GLN A 128 -8.52 11.60 -8.40
CA GLN A 128 -8.62 10.56 -9.40
C GLN A 128 -7.23 9.92 -9.56
N PRO A 129 -7.04 8.66 -9.12
CA PRO A 129 -5.75 8.00 -9.24
C PRO A 129 -5.48 7.59 -10.68
N ILE A 130 -4.30 7.95 -11.20
CA ILE A 130 -3.83 7.59 -12.54
C ILE A 130 -2.53 6.80 -12.42
N GLY A 131 -2.42 5.72 -13.19
CA GLY A 131 -1.21 4.89 -13.21
C GLY A 131 -0.05 5.55 -13.97
N TYR A 132 1.17 5.08 -13.72
CA TYR A 132 2.31 5.52 -14.52
C TYR A 132 2.16 5.12 -15.98
N TYR A 133 2.74 5.92 -16.87
CA TYR A 133 2.75 5.68 -18.32
C TYR A 133 1.35 5.57 -18.94
N GLN A 134 0.33 6.12 -18.29
CA GLN A 134 -1.03 6.19 -18.79
C GLN A 134 -1.32 7.61 -19.27
N PRO A 135 -1.38 7.86 -20.59
CA PRO A 135 -1.78 9.16 -21.13
C PRO A 135 -3.25 9.47 -20.81
N PHE A 136 -3.55 10.71 -20.45
CA PHE A 136 -4.91 11.20 -20.23
C PHE A 136 -5.03 12.69 -20.56
N ALA A 137 -6.24 13.15 -20.90
CA ALA A 137 -6.54 14.57 -21.01
C ALA A 137 -6.98 15.11 -19.65
N PRO A 138 -6.53 16.31 -19.23
CA PRO A 138 -6.90 16.88 -17.92
C PRO A 138 -8.38 17.25 -17.82
N LEU A 139 -9.03 17.55 -18.96
CA LEU A 139 -10.40 18.03 -19.06
C LEU A 139 -11.08 17.39 -20.29
N PRO A 140 -12.42 17.21 -20.30
CA PRO A 140 -13.15 16.61 -21.43
C PRO A 140 -13.02 17.40 -22.75
N ASP A 141 -12.85 18.71 -22.68
CA ASP A 141 -12.74 19.65 -23.79
C ASP A 141 -11.29 20.02 -24.16
N ALA A 142 -10.30 19.54 -23.39
CA ALA A 142 -8.87 19.78 -23.63
C ALA A 142 -8.18 18.59 -24.33
N ALA A 143 -8.73 18.14 -25.46
CA ALA A 143 -8.26 16.95 -26.16
C ALA A 143 -6.85 17.10 -26.75
N GLU A 144 -6.39 18.33 -26.94
CA GLU A 144 -5.05 18.71 -27.41
C GLU A 144 -3.97 18.64 -26.31
N ILE A 145 -4.35 18.47 -25.04
CA ILE A 145 -3.43 18.30 -23.92
C ILE A 145 -3.33 16.82 -23.58
N SER A 146 -2.14 16.23 -23.71
CA SER A 146 -1.86 14.86 -23.24
C SER A 146 -0.93 14.88 -22.03
N LEU A 147 -1.44 14.43 -20.88
CA LEU A 147 -0.69 14.31 -19.63
C LEU A 147 -0.31 12.87 -19.35
N CYS A 148 0.84 12.67 -18.73
CA CYS A 148 1.31 11.36 -18.30
C CYS A 148 2.17 11.46 -17.03
N PHE A 149 1.86 10.60 -16.05
CA PHE A 149 2.71 10.40 -14.88
C PHE A 149 3.87 9.44 -15.20
N LEU A 150 5.10 9.86 -14.93
CA LEU A 150 6.31 9.04 -15.07
C LEU A 150 6.93 8.80 -13.68
N PRO A 151 7.45 7.62 -13.35
CA PRO A 151 8.04 7.37 -12.02
C PRO A 151 9.22 8.31 -11.73
N ALA A 152 9.20 8.99 -10.57
CA ALA A 152 10.24 9.93 -10.15
C ALA A 152 11.37 9.27 -9.32
N GLY A 153 11.11 8.10 -8.73
CA GLY A 153 12.07 7.34 -7.93
C GLY A 153 12.41 7.95 -6.56
N HIS A 154 11.71 9.00 -6.14
CA HIS A 154 11.92 9.74 -4.90
C HIS A 154 11.26 9.10 -3.66
N ILE A 155 9.94 8.93 -3.66
CA ILE A 155 9.18 8.16 -2.66
C ILE A 155 8.17 7.25 -3.36
N LEU A 156 7.50 6.37 -2.60
CA LEU A 156 6.41 5.55 -3.12
C LEU A 156 5.31 6.42 -3.74
N GLY A 157 4.94 6.14 -4.99
CA GLY A 157 3.96 6.93 -5.75
C GLY A 157 4.49 8.21 -6.40
N ALA A 158 5.73 8.63 -6.13
CA ALA A 158 6.26 9.88 -6.66
C ALA A 158 6.37 9.85 -8.19
N ALA A 159 5.86 10.91 -8.82
CA ALA A 159 5.76 11.02 -10.26
C ALA A 159 6.25 12.37 -10.79
N MET A 160 6.94 12.32 -11.92
CA MET A 160 7.12 13.47 -12.81
C MET A 160 5.88 13.60 -13.70
N LEU A 161 5.58 14.83 -14.12
CA LEU A 161 4.50 15.15 -15.03
C LEU A 161 5.08 15.47 -16.40
N TYR A 162 4.77 14.63 -17.39
CA TYR A 162 5.05 14.92 -18.79
C TYR A 162 3.76 15.37 -19.47
N CYS A 163 3.82 16.49 -20.18
CA CYS A 163 2.68 17.10 -20.85
C CYS A 163 3.04 17.46 -22.29
N GLU A 164 2.21 17.01 -23.23
CA GLU A 164 2.31 17.33 -24.65
C GLU A 164 1.16 18.26 -25.01
N THR A 165 1.49 19.37 -25.68
CA THR A 165 0.55 20.44 -26.03
C THR A 165 0.87 20.97 -27.44
N PRO A 166 -0.04 21.70 -28.10
CA PRO A 166 0.24 22.33 -29.39
C PRO A 166 1.43 23.30 -29.37
N GLU A 167 1.70 23.97 -28.25
CA GLU A 167 2.85 24.88 -28.10
C GLU A 167 4.19 24.16 -27.92
N GLY A 168 4.17 22.90 -27.50
CA GLY A 168 5.36 22.08 -27.26
C GLY A 168 5.21 21.13 -26.07
N THR A 169 6.33 20.57 -25.65
CA THR A 169 6.38 19.55 -24.59
C THR A 169 7.01 20.08 -23.30
N ILE A 170 6.46 19.69 -22.15
CA ILE A 170 6.92 20.11 -20.83
C ILE A 170 7.05 18.93 -19.89
N LEU A 171 8.18 18.87 -19.17
CA LEU A 171 8.44 17.88 -18.12
C LEU A 171 8.66 18.60 -16.78
N HIS A 172 7.73 18.43 -15.85
CA HIS A 172 7.89 18.87 -14.46
C HIS A 172 8.34 17.69 -13.60
N THR A 173 9.52 17.77 -13.00
CA THR A 173 10.09 16.61 -12.30
C THR A 173 9.43 16.31 -10.96
N GLY A 174 8.94 17.34 -10.26
CA GLY A 174 8.78 17.25 -8.81
C GLY A 174 10.14 16.89 -8.18
N ASP A 175 10.11 16.14 -7.08
CA ASP A 175 11.33 15.58 -6.50
C ASP A 175 11.67 14.23 -7.15
N ILE A 176 12.93 14.03 -7.55
CA ILE A 176 13.41 12.86 -8.28
C ILE A 176 14.64 12.24 -7.64
N SER A 177 14.80 10.93 -7.81
CA SER A 177 16.07 10.24 -7.54
C SER A 177 16.35 9.20 -8.60
N VAL A 178 17.57 9.25 -9.14
CA VAL A 178 18.08 8.26 -10.10
C VAL A 178 18.71 7.04 -9.44
N THR A 179 18.96 7.11 -8.12
CA THR A 179 19.58 6.01 -7.38
C THR A 179 18.50 5.07 -6.86
N ASP A 180 18.68 3.77 -7.13
CA ASP A 180 17.83 2.72 -6.56
C ASP A 180 17.87 2.79 -5.03
N GLN A 181 16.68 2.92 -4.45
CA GLN A 181 16.45 2.88 -3.00
C GLN A 181 16.04 1.46 -2.61
N ARG A 182 16.11 1.09 -1.33
CA ARG A 182 15.68 -0.26 -0.91
C ARG A 182 14.17 -0.46 -1.09
N THR A 183 13.39 0.59 -0.91
CA THR A 183 11.93 0.61 -1.03
C THR A 183 11.43 0.77 -2.47
N VAL A 184 11.94 1.78 -3.19
CA VAL A 184 11.48 2.16 -4.53
C VAL A 184 12.62 2.14 -5.54
N LYS A 185 12.28 1.91 -6.82
CA LYS A 185 13.26 1.93 -7.90
C LYS A 185 13.62 3.39 -8.23
N GLY A 186 14.88 3.65 -8.54
CA GLY A 186 15.30 4.94 -9.06
C GLY A 186 14.73 5.21 -10.45
N LEU A 187 14.72 6.49 -10.81
CA LEU A 187 14.33 6.98 -12.13
C LEU A 187 15.15 6.29 -13.24
N ASP A 188 14.44 5.71 -14.21
CA ASP A 188 15.04 5.10 -15.39
C ASP A 188 15.30 6.17 -16.46
N LEU A 189 16.54 6.67 -16.51
CA LEU A 189 16.96 7.69 -17.47
C LEU A 189 16.70 7.28 -18.93
N GLN A 190 16.74 5.99 -19.26
CA GLN A 190 16.55 5.56 -20.66
C GLN A 190 15.10 5.77 -21.11
N ARG A 191 14.15 5.73 -20.18
CA ARG A 191 12.71 5.89 -20.45
C ARG A 191 12.23 7.34 -20.41
N LEU A 192 13.09 8.29 -20.06
CA LEU A 192 12.73 9.71 -20.07
C LEU A 192 12.48 10.22 -21.49
N PRO A 193 11.34 10.88 -21.76
CA PRO A 193 11.13 11.56 -23.03
C PRO A 193 12.03 12.80 -23.12
N ALA A 194 12.27 13.27 -24.35
CA ALA A 194 12.77 14.62 -24.54
C ALA A 194 11.63 15.62 -24.25
N ALA A 195 11.96 16.84 -23.83
CA ALA A 195 10.97 17.89 -23.61
C ALA A 195 11.53 19.24 -24.04
N ASP A 196 10.71 20.15 -24.58
CA ASP A 196 11.13 21.51 -24.93
C ASP A 196 11.41 22.34 -23.67
N VAL A 197 10.56 22.18 -22.66
CA VAL A 197 10.63 22.84 -21.35
C VAL A 197 10.80 21.80 -20.25
N MET A 198 11.73 22.03 -19.34
CA MET A 198 11.91 21.19 -18.16
C MET A 198 11.89 22.06 -16.90
N ILE A 199 11.09 21.66 -15.90
CA ILE A 199 11.09 22.25 -14.55
C ILE A 199 11.69 21.20 -13.63
N CYS A 200 12.86 21.50 -13.08
CA CYS A 200 13.68 20.54 -12.34
C CYS A 200 13.91 21.02 -10.91
N GLU A 201 13.80 20.12 -9.93
CA GLU A 201 14.26 20.38 -8.57
C GLU A 201 15.77 20.67 -8.54
N GLY A 202 16.22 21.40 -7.52
CA GLY A 202 17.62 21.78 -7.31
C GLY A 202 18.08 21.66 -5.85
N THR A 203 17.44 20.79 -5.06
CA THR A 203 17.67 20.62 -3.62
C THR A 203 19.15 20.41 -3.24
N TYR A 204 19.90 19.68 -4.08
CA TYR A 204 21.33 19.40 -3.91
C TYR A 204 22.16 19.92 -5.10
N GLY A 205 21.77 21.06 -5.68
CA GLY A 205 22.43 21.66 -6.86
C GLY A 205 23.88 22.15 -6.64
N ASP A 206 24.32 22.30 -5.39
CA ASP A 206 25.66 22.76 -4.99
C ASP A 206 26.62 21.64 -4.60
N ARG A 207 26.16 20.39 -4.49
CA ARG A 207 26.91 19.29 -3.88
C ARG A 207 26.72 17.97 -4.61
N GLY A 208 27.67 17.07 -4.42
CA GLY A 208 27.60 15.69 -4.88
C GLY A 208 27.20 14.74 -3.74
N HIS A 209 26.62 13.61 -4.08
CA HIS A 209 26.37 12.52 -3.14
C HIS A 209 27.59 11.60 -3.04
N GLY A 210 27.85 11.14 -1.82
CA GLY A 210 28.80 10.06 -1.57
C GLY A 210 28.26 8.73 -2.10
N ASN A 211 29.10 7.69 -2.06
CA ASN A 211 28.67 6.35 -2.42
C ASN A 211 27.63 5.84 -1.39
N ARG A 212 26.39 5.58 -1.83
CA ARG A 212 25.30 5.12 -0.94
C ARG A 212 25.67 3.88 -0.11
N LYS A 213 26.36 2.89 -0.70
CA LYS A 213 26.74 1.67 0.03
C LYS A 213 27.74 1.97 1.14
N GLU A 214 28.62 2.93 0.90
CA GLU A 214 29.60 3.39 1.89
C GLU A 214 28.92 4.17 3.02
N GLU A 215 27.96 5.05 2.71
CA GLU A 215 27.13 5.74 3.71
C GLU A 215 26.32 4.75 4.56
N GLU A 216 25.73 3.72 3.94
CA GLU A 216 25.04 2.63 4.67
C GLU A 216 25.99 1.86 5.58
N ARG A 217 27.21 1.57 5.13
CA ARG A 217 28.25 0.89 5.92
C ARG A 217 28.65 1.73 7.13
N GLN A 218 28.98 3.00 6.93
CA GLN A 218 29.39 3.91 8.00
C GLN A 218 28.27 4.14 9.03
N LEU A 219 27.01 4.25 8.58
CA LEU A 219 25.85 4.31 9.45
C LEU A 219 25.82 3.08 10.36
N MET A 220 25.93 1.89 9.78
CA MET A 220 25.83 0.63 10.52
C MET A 220 27.02 0.36 11.43
N GLU A 221 28.22 0.83 11.06
CA GLU A 221 29.39 0.78 11.95
C GLU A 221 29.19 1.63 13.19
N THR A 222 28.64 2.83 13.05
CA THR A 222 28.32 3.69 14.20
C THR A 222 27.20 3.10 15.04
N VAL A 223 26.17 2.52 14.43
CA VAL A 223 25.12 1.77 15.15
C VAL A 223 25.77 0.64 15.97
N GLN A 224 26.57 -0.22 15.34
CA GLN A 224 27.18 -1.36 15.99
C GLN A 224 28.16 -0.96 17.10
N ALA A 225 28.99 0.05 16.87
CA ALA A 225 29.90 0.59 17.88
C ALA A 225 29.15 1.19 19.08
N THR A 226 28.00 1.81 18.85
CA THR A 226 27.13 2.34 19.90
C THR A 226 26.51 1.24 20.74
N LEU A 227 26.02 0.18 20.09
CA LEU A 227 25.44 -0.97 20.77
C LEU A 227 26.49 -1.77 21.55
N ALA A 228 27.70 -1.91 21.02
CA ALA A 228 28.80 -2.64 21.65
C ALA A 228 29.25 -2.01 22.98
N ARG A 229 29.19 -0.68 23.11
CA ARG A 229 29.47 0.04 24.37
C ARG A 229 28.25 0.16 25.30
N GLY A 230 27.18 -0.58 25.02
CA GLY A 230 25.96 -0.59 25.83
C GLY A 230 25.07 0.64 25.66
N GLY A 231 25.26 1.42 24.59
CA GLY A 231 24.49 2.62 24.30
C GLY A 231 23.17 2.37 23.55
N ARG A 232 22.34 3.41 23.49
CA ARG A 232 21.10 3.47 22.74
C ARG A 232 21.27 4.35 21.49
N VAL A 233 20.60 3.99 20.40
CA VAL A 233 20.65 4.72 19.14
C VAL A 233 19.26 5.29 18.82
N LEU A 234 19.21 6.57 18.46
CA LEU A 234 18.04 7.18 17.83
C LEU A 234 18.36 7.55 16.39
N CYS A 235 17.53 7.10 15.46
CA CYS A 235 17.53 7.55 14.07
C CYS A 235 16.26 8.40 13.84
N PRO A 236 16.31 9.73 13.99
CA PRO A 236 15.21 10.58 13.58
C PRO A 236 15.06 10.52 12.06
N ALA A 237 13.85 10.25 11.58
CA ALA A 237 13.57 10.12 10.16
C ALA A 237 12.21 10.71 9.78
N PHE A 238 12.11 11.22 8.55
CA PHE A 238 10.83 11.59 7.95
C PHE A 238 9.94 10.35 7.87
N ALA A 239 8.65 10.55 8.12
CA ALA A 239 7.69 9.45 8.25
C ALA A 239 7.56 8.63 6.96
N VAL A 240 7.75 9.28 5.81
CA VAL A 240 7.66 8.72 4.46
C VAL A 240 9.05 8.75 3.79
N GLY A 241 9.38 7.69 3.07
CA GLY A 241 10.67 7.52 2.40
C GLY A 241 11.80 7.15 3.35
N ARG A 242 12.35 8.14 4.06
CA ARG A 242 13.61 7.98 4.82
C ARG A 242 13.53 6.90 5.89
N ALA A 243 12.46 6.87 6.67
CA ALA A 243 12.33 5.91 7.76
C ALA A 243 12.30 4.47 7.23
N GLN A 244 11.57 4.24 6.14
CA GLN A 244 11.45 2.92 5.51
C GLN A 244 12.81 2.45 4.98
N GLU A 245 13.61 3.34 4.39
CA GLU A 245 14.98 3.03 3.97
C GLU A 245 15.86 2.60 5.15
N VAL A 246 15.89 3.40 6.23
CA VAL A 246 16.69 3.10 7.43
C VAL A 246 16.27 1.76 8.04
N LEU A 247 14.97 1.47 8.09
CA LEU A 247 14.47 0.20 8.60
C LEU A 247 14.91 -0.99 7.76
N LEU A 248 14.91 -0.88 6.43
CA LEU A 248 15.38 -1.96 5.55
C LEU A 248 16.91 -2.14 5.61
N ILE A 249 17.68 -1.08 5.83
CA ILE A 249 19.13 -1.16 6.09
C ILE A 249 19.37 -1.94 7.39
N LEU A 250 18.75 -1.51 8.50
CA LEU A 250 18.85 -2.17 9.80
C LEU A 250 18.43 -3.65 9.70
N LYS A 251 17.31 -3.92 9.04
CA LYS A 251 16.80 -5.28 8.82
C LYS A 251 17.79 -6.16 8.04
N ALA A 252 18.42 -5.63 6.99
CA ALA A 252 19.38 -6.38 6.19
C ALA A 252 20.67 -6.70 6.97
N TYR A 253 21.18 -5.75 7.75
CA TYR A 253 22.35 -5.98 8.62
C TYR A 253 22.03 -6.95 9.77
N ARG A 254 20.81 -6.87 10.31
CA ARG A 254 20.29 -7.81 11.31
C ARG A 254 20.19 -9.23 10.77
N ALA A 255 19.58 -9.39 9.59
CA ALA A 255 19.40 -10.69 8.96
C ALA A 255 20.72 -11.35 8.52
N SER A 256 21.74 -10.54 8.17
CA SER A 256 23.06 -11.03 7.79
C SER A 256 24.01 -11.29 8.97
N GLY A 257 23.58 -11.01 10.21
CA GLY A 257 24.39 -11.23 11.41
C GLY A 257 25.44 -10.14 11.70
N HIS A 258 25.46 -9.04 10.93
CA HIS A 258 26.40 -7.92 11.10
C HIS A 258 25.92 -6.88 12.14
N MET A 259 24.80 -7.13 12.82
CA MET A 259 24.24 -6.27 13.86
C MET A 259 23.84 -7.08 15.09
N SER A 260 24.24 -6.61 16.27
CA SER A 260 23.89 -7.21 17.56
C SER A 260 22.37 -7.42 17.74
N PRO A 261 21.94 -8.46 18.48
CA PRO A 261 20.54 -8.79 18.73
C PRO A 261 19.82 -7.90 19.73
N VAL A 262 19.89 -6.59 19.49
CA VAL A 262 19.18 -5.59 20.26
C VAL A 262 17.81 -5.31 19.64
N PRO A 263 16.81 -4.92 20.44
CA PRO A 263 15.51 -4.56 19.90
C PRO A 263 15.58 -3.25 19.09
N ILE A 264 14.92 -3.27 17.93
CA ILE A 264 14.70 -2.11 17.08
C ILE A 264 13.24 -1.68 17.22
N TYR A 265 13.00 -0.43 17.57
CA TYR A 265 11.66 0.14 17.79
C TYR A 265 11.28 1.14 16.71
N ILE A 266 10.07 0.98 16.17
CA ILE A 266 9.47 1.88 15.16
C ILE A 266 8.39 2.72 15.84
N ASP A 267 8.55 4.04 15.88
CA ASP A 267 7.60 4.94 16.55
C ASP A 267 7.20 6.15 15.67
N GLY A 268 6.12 6.81 16.08
CA GLY A 268 5.50 7.94 15.41
C GLY A 268 4.73 7.54 14.15
N MET A 269 4.68 8.46 13.20
CA MET A 269 3.97 8.33 11.93
C MET A 269 4.60 7.29 11.00
N ILE A 270 5.80 6.81 11.30
CA ILE A 270 6.47 5.76 10.53
C ILE A 270 5.65 4.46 10.53
N ARG A 271 4.94 4.14 11.62
CA ARG A 271 4.17 2.89 11.74
C ARG A 271 3.04 2.78 10.70
N PRO A 272 2.07 3.72 10.61
CA PRO A 272 1.02 3.64 9.61
C PRO A 272 1.59 3.73 8.18
N VAL A 273 2.66 4.51 7.95
CA VAL A 273 3.31 4.59 6.63
C VAL A 273 3.94 3.25 6.22
N CYS A 274 4.64 2.57 7.13
CA CYS A 274 5.19 1.24 6.88
C CYS A 274 4.09 0.22 6.52
N ALA A 275 2.93 0.29 7.17
CA ALA A 275 1.78 -0.55 6.82
C ALA A 275 1.26 -0.23 5.41
N LEU A 276 1.19 1.06 5.06
CA LEU A 276 0.79 1.50 3.71
C LEU A 276 1.77 1.01 2.64
N TYR A 277 3.08 1.18 2.83
CA TYR A 277 4.09 0.69 1.89
C TYR A 277 3.94 -0.82 1.63
N GLN A 278 3.64 -1.59 2.68
CA GLN A 278 3.42 -3.03 2.54
C GLN A 278 2.13 -3.36 1.75
N ASN A 279 1.07 -2.56 1.91
CA ASN A 279 -0.19 -2.75 1.19
C ASN A 279 -0.11 -2.29 -0.27
N GLN A 280 0.65 -1.23 -0.55
CA GLN A 280 0.90 -0.70 -1.90
C GLN A 280 2.12 -1.36 -2.53
N SER A 281 2.13 -2.69 -2.55
CA SER A 281 3.31 -3.46 -2.95
C SER A 281 3.71 -3.27 -4.42
N HIS A 282 2.76 -2.92 -5.30
CA HIS A 282 2.99 -2.79 -6.75
C HIS A 282 3.98 -1.68 -7.13
N ASP A 283 4.12 -0.64 -6.30
CA ASP A 283 5.04 0.48 -6.49
C ASP A 283 6.40 0.28 -5.79
N LEU A 284 6.57 -0.81 -5.03
CA LEU A 284 7.84 -1.16 -4.40
C LEU A 284 8.84 -1.71 -5.43
N GLN A 285 10.12 -1.76 -5.05
CA GLN A 285 11.14 -2.47 -5.81
C GLN A 285 10.72 -3.92 -6.13
N PRO A 286 11.02 -4.44 -7.35
CA PRO A 286 10.69 -5.81 -7.73
C PRO A 286 11.22 -6.88 -6.77
N GLY A 287 12.36 -6.63 -6.13
CA GLY A 287 12.90 -7.49 -5.07
C GLY A 287 11.97 -7.60 -3.85
N LEU A 288 11.41 -6.48 -3.41
CA LEU A 288 10.48 -6.43 -2.28
C LEU A 288 9.10 -6.98 -2.63
N GLN A 289 8.61 -6.76 -3.86
CA GLN A 289 7.39 -7.39 -4.35
C GLN A 289 7.47 -8.91 -4.22
N ARG A 290 8.55 -9.51 -4.75
CA ARG A 290 8.80 -10.95 -4.62
C ARG A 290 8.97 -11.39 -3.17
N TYR A 291 9.62 -10.57 -2.34
CA TYR A 291 9.76 -10.87 -0.91
C TYR A 291 8.39 -10.95 -0.23
N LEU A 292 7.49 -10.02 -0.49
CA LEU A 292 6.13 -10.00 0.08
C LEU A 292 5.30 -11.20 -0.39
N THR A 293 5.41 -11.57 -1.67
CA THR A 293 4.72 -12.74 -2.22
C THR A 293 5.24 -14.06 -1.64
N ASN A 294 6.57 -14.20 -1.49
CA ASN A 294 7.20 -15.49 -1.19
C ASN A 294 7.50 -15.72 0.30
N ALA A 295 7.96 -14.70 1.02
CA ALA A 295 8.52 -14.88 2.36
C ALA A 295 7.45 -14.94 3.47
N ARG A 296 6.22 -14.47 3.21
CA ARG A 296 5.14 -14.30 4.21
C ARG A 296 5.60 -13.61 5.51
N ARG A 297 6.67 -12.80 5.45
CA ARG A 297 7.22 -12.06 6.60
C ARG A 297 6.85 -10.58 6.49
N PRO A 298 6.61 -9.89 7.62
CA PRO A 298 6.40 -8.46 7.60
C PRO A 298 7.59 -7.72 6.99
N LEU A 299 7.35 -6.71 6.16
CA LEU A 299 8.42 -5.98 5.49
C LEU A 299 9.29 -5.20 6.47
N PHE A 300 8.65 -4.44 7.37
CA PHE A 300 9.34 -3.52 8.28
C PHE A 300 9.39 -4.04 9.73
N ALA A 301 8.23 -4.25 10.36
CA ALA A 301 8.13 -4.72 11.74
C ALA A 301 8.19 -6.26 11.78
N ASP A 302 9.40 -6.81 11.81
CA ASP A 302 9.70 -8.24 11.79
C ASP A 302 10.13 -8.74 13.19
N PRO A 303 9.23 -9.38 13.96
CA PRO A 303 9.54 -9.84 15.33
C PRO A 303 10.64 -10.90 15.39
N ASP A 304 10.80 -11.72 14.34
CA ASP A 304 11.87 -12.74 14.27
C ASP A 304 13.26 -12.08 14.23
N LEU A 305 13.32 -10.85 13.75
CA LEU A 305 14.53 -10.02 13.73
C LEU A 305 14.58 -9.01 14.88
N HIS A 306 13.66 -9.10 15.85
CA HIS A 306 13.50 -8.19 16.97
C HIS A 306 13.19 -6.74 16.56
N ILE A 307 12.37 -6.55 15.52
CA ILE A 307 11.91 -5.25 15.06
C ILE A 307 10.43 -5.07 15.42
N PHE A 308 10.12 -4.06 16.23
CA PHE A 308 8.81 -3.90 16.85
C PHE A 308 8.20 -2.52 16.56
N ALA A 309 6.95 -2.49 16.12
CA ALA A 309 6.17 -1.26 16.11
C ALA A 309 5.70 -0.92 17.53
N VAL A 310 6.10 0.25 18.01
CA VAL A 310 5.75 0.75 19.35
C VAL A 310 4.26 1.08 19.39
N ARG A 311 3.58 0.82 20.49
CA ARG A 311 2.26 1.40 20.77
C ARG A 311 2.42 2.64 21.64
N SER A 312 1.54 3.63 21.50
CA SER A 312 1.69 4.92 22.19
C SER A 312 1.86 4.79 23.71
N PHE A 313 1.22 3.80 24.35
CA PHE A 313 1.34 3.56 25.80
C PHE A 313 2.68 2.91 26.22
N GLU A 314 3.43 2.31 25.30
CA GLU A 314 4.73 1.69 25.57
C GLU A 314 5.87 2.72 25.57
N ARG A 315 5.65 3.89 24.95
CA ARG A 315 6.68 4.94 24.78
C ARG A 315 7.29 5.41 26.12
N PRO A 316 6.53 5.72 27.18
CA PRO A 316 7.12 6.16 28.45
C PRO A 316 8.13 5.15 29.00
N ALA A 317 7.77 3.86 28.98
CA ALA A 317 8.67 2.79 29.42
C ALA A 317 9.94 2.70 28.54
N LEU A 318 9.83 2.94 27.23
CA LEU A 318 11.00 2.97 26.34
C LEU A 318 11.94 4.16 26.61
N LEU A 319 11.40 5.32 27.00
CA LEU A 319 12.21 6.50 27.32
C LEU A 319 13.06 6.27 28.59
N GLU A 320 12.53 5.55 29.57
CA GLU A 320 13.19 5.21 30.84
C GLU A 320 14.17 4.03 30.73
N ARG A 321 14.09 3.22 29.67
CA ARG A 321 14.95 2.05 29.50
C ARG A 321 16.41 2.44 29.32
N THR A 322 17.27 1.77 30.08
CA THR A 322 18.74 1.95 30.03
C THR A 322 19.45 0.91 29.16
N ASN A 323 18.81 -0.22 28.85
CA ASN A 323 19.40 -1.27 28.02
C ASN A 323 19.59 -0.81 26.56
N PRO A 324 20.57 -1.37 25.83
CA PRO A 324 20.79 -1.06 24.42
C PRO A 324 19.54 -1.30 23.57
N MET A 325 19.24 -0.32 22.72
CA MET A 325 18.13 -0.38 21.75
C MET A 325 18.40 0.57 20.59
N VAL A 326 17.73 0.32 19.46
CA VAL A 326 17.65 1.27 18.35
C VAL A 326 16.22 1.76 18.24
N VAL A 327 16.02 3.06 18.07
CA VAL A 327 14.70 3.66 17.85
C VAL A 327 14.73 4.42 16.54
N VAL A 328 13.85 4.08 15.60
CA VAL A 328 13.59 4.87 14.39
C VAL A 328 12.26 5.59 14.60
N SER A 329 12.30 6.91 14.66
CA SER A 329 11.15 7.72 15.07
C SER A 329 11.04 9.01 14.26
N SER A 330 9.80 9.50 14.14
CA SER A 330 9.46 10.76 13.46
C SER A 330 9.22 11.88 14.50
N SER A 331 9.47 13.16 14.17
CA SER A 331 9.89 13.70 12.86
C SER A 331 11.41 13.65 12.59
N GLY A 332 11.79 13.75 11.31
CA GLY A 332 13.19 13.66 10.87
C GLY A 332 14.08 14.86 11.23
N MET A 333 13.47 16.01 11.51
CA MET A 333 14.17 17.25 11.88
C MET A 333 14.02 17.61 13.36
N LEU A 334 13.40 16.72 14.14
CA LEU A 334 13.10 16.92 15.56
C LEU A 334 12.18 18.13 15.87
N SER A 335 11.45 18.62 14.88
CA SER A 335 10.51 19.74 15.05
C SER A 335 9.26 19.37 15.87
N GLY A 336 8.93 18.08 15.96
CA GLY A 336 7.73 17.60 16.65
C GLY A 336 7.58 16.08 16.62
N GLY A 337 6.55 15.57 17.28
CA GLY A 337 6.26 14.13 17.35
C GLY A 337 7.05 13.39 18.43
N ALA A 338 7.40 12.13 18.17
CA ALA A 338 8.00 11.23 19.16
C ALA A 338 9.54 11.32 19.20
N SER A 339 10.19 11.63 18.08
CA SER A 339 11.66 11.70 18.01
C SER A 339 12.29 12.75 18.94
N PRO A 340 11.72 13.95 19.21
CA PRO A 340 12.30 14.90 20.15
C PRO A 340 12.31 14.37 21.58
N LEU A 341 11.30 13.58 21.97
CA LEU A 341 11.22 12.94 23.29
C LEU A 341 12.36 11.92 23.48
N TYR A 342 12.62 11.11 22.46
CA TYR A 342 13.76 10.20 22.47
C TYR A 342 15.09 10.96 22.46
N ALA A 343 15.22 12.03 21.66
CA ALA A 343 16.43 12.84 21.61
C ALA A 343 16.75 13.40 23.01
N ALA A 344 15.74 13.95 23.69
CA ALA A 344 15.84 14.43 25.06
C ALA A 344 16.32 13.34 26.05
N ALA A 345 15.72 12.15 25.98
CA ALA A 345 16.07 11.03 26.86
C ALA A 345 17.47 10.44 26.59
N LEU A 346 17.96 10.51 25.34
CA LEU A 346 19.24 9.94 24.95
C LEU A 346 20.40 10.92 25.06
N ALA A 347 20.15 12.23 24.92
CA ALA A 347 21.19 13.27 24.82
C ALA A 347 22.17 13.30 26.00
N ARG A 348 21.72 12.95 27.21
CA ARG A 348 22.49 13.12 28.46
C ARG A 348 23.56 12.05 28.71
N ASP A 349 23.57 10.95 27.95
CA ASP A 349 24.45 9.82 28.21
C ASP A 349 25.40 9.62 27.01
N GLU A 350 26.69 9.74 27.29
CA GLU A 350 27.79 9.68 26.31
C GLU A 350 27.87 8.36 25.55
N ARG A 351 27.27 7.29 26.09
CA ARG A 351 27.21 5.99 25.42
C ARG A 351 26.24 6.02 24.25
N ASN A 352 25.22 6.89 24.27
CA ASN A 352 24.18 6.93 23.26
C ASN A 352 24.64 7.62 21.96
N CYS A 353 23.81 7.51 20.93
CA CYS A 353 24.03 8.21 19.67
C CYS A 353 22.71 8.66 19.01
N ILE A 354 22.71 9.82 18.37
CA ILE A 354 21.63 10.32 17.51
C ILE A 354 22.16 10.47 16.08
N LEU A 355 21.52 9.78 15.13
CA LEU A 355 22.00 9.58 13.76
C LEU A 355 21.05 10.22 12.73
N PHE A 356 21.41 11.38 12.20
CA PHE A 356 20.62 12.04 11.16
C PHE A 356 20.91 11.43 9.79
N THR A 357 19.86 11.16 9.02
CA THR A 357 19.96 10.46 7.71
C THR A 357 19.26 11.20 6.57
N GLY A 358 18.62 12.34 6.84
CA GLY A 358 17.91 13.17 5.86
C GLY A 358 18.34 14.63 5.90
N TYR A 359 17.73 15.44 5.02
CA TYR A 359 17.90 16.89 5.02
C TYR A 359 17.51 17.48 6.39
N GLN A 360 18.20 18.55 6.79
CA GLN A 360 17.91 19.31 8.00
C GLN A 360 17.83 20.77 7.60
N ASP A 361 16.66 21.37 7.79
CA ASP A 361 16.48 22.79 7.61
C ASP A 361 17.36 23.58 8.58
N GLU A 362 17.91 24.72 8.16
CA GLU A 362 18.89 25.47 8.97
C GLU A 362 18.35 25.92 10.32
N GLU A 363 17.04 26.19 10.40
CA GLU A 363 16.33 26.64 11.60
C GLU A 363 15.82 25.48 12.46
N SER A 364 15.93 24.23 11.96
CA SER A 364 15.40 23.07 12.68
C SER A 364 16.19 22.71 13.95
N PRO A 365 15.53 22.11 14.97
CA PRO A 365 16.23 21.60 16.14
C PRO A 365 17.31 20.56 15.81
N GLY A 366 17.11 19.76 14.75
CA GLY A 366 18.12 18.81 14.28
C GLY A 366 19.37 19.47 13.69
N SER A 367 19.22 20.57 12.95
CA SER A 367 20.36 21.40 12.49
C SER A 367 21.13 22.01 13.67
N ALA A 368 20.42 22.54 14.67
CA ALA A 368 21.05 23.03 15.90
C ALA A 368 21.85 21.94 16.63
N LEU A 369 21.29 20.74 16.71
CA LEU A 369 21.94 19.56 17.29
C LEU A 369 23.22 19.13 16.54
N LEU A 370 23.23 19.24 15.21
CA LEU A 370 24.41 18.93 14.39
C LEU A 370 25.55 19.94 14.57
N ARG A 371 25.22 21.19 14.91
CA ARG A 371 26.19 22.27 15.16
C ARG A 371 26.67 22.31 16.61
N ALA A 372 25.91 21.72 17.53
CA ALA A 372 26.22 21.70 18.96
C ALA A 372 27.46 20.87 19.28
N GLN A 373 28.21 21.31 20.28
CA GLN A 373 29.35 20.60 20.83
C GLN A 373 28.97 19.85 22.10
N ARG A 374 29.79 18.86 22.45
CA ARG A 374 29.64 18.11 23.70
C ARG A 374 29.73 19.07 24.89
N GLY A 375 28.72 19.06 25.75
CA GLY A 375 28.59 19.92 26.92
C GLY A 375 27.63 21.10 26.71
N ASP A 376 27.25 21.40 25.47
CA ASP A 376 26.31 22.47 25.15
C ASP A 376 24.90 22.17 25.69
N VAL A 377 24.16 23.22 26.01
CA VAL A 377 22.73 23.13 26.32
C VAL A 377 21.95 23.28 25.03
N ILE A 378 21.28 22.21 24.64
CA ILE A 378 20.42 22.15 23.46
C ILE A 378 18.96 22.14 23.88
N ARG A 379 18.08 22.51 22.94
CA ARG A 379 16.64 22.39 23.11
C ARG A 379 16.14 21.16 22.35
N ALA A 380 15.51 20.21 23.06
CA ALA A 380 14.88 19.03 22.48
C ALA A 380 13.40 19.03 22.90
N GLY A 381 12.52 19.46 21.99
CA GLY A 381 11.13 19.78 22.32
C GLY A 381 11.05 20.98 23.28
N GLU A 382 10.37 20.81 24.40
CA GLU A 382 10.20 21.85 25.44
C GLU A 382 11.31 21.84 26.50
N GLN A 383 12.26 20.91 26.40
CA GLN A 383 13.28 20.71 27.42
C GLN A 383 14.64 21.28 27.00
N SER A 384 15.30 21.96 27.94
CA SER A 384 16.72 22.34 27.83
C SER A 384 17.59 21.24 28.44
N ILE A 385 18.50 20.68 27.66
CA ILE A 385 19.24 19.46 28.02
C ILE A 385 20.70 19.62 27.64
N GLN A 386 21.59 19.14 28.50
CA GLN A 386 23.01 19.10 28.21
C GLN A 386 23.34 17.92 27.29
N LEU A 387 24.03 18.21 26.18
CA LEU A 387 24.38 17.24 25.15
C LEU A 387 25.69 16.52 25.51
N TYR A 388 25.62 15.20 25.70
CA TYR A 388 26.79 14.33 25.92
C TYR A 388 26.89 13.20 24.91
N CYS A 389 25.78 12.76 24.32
CA CYS A 389 25.77 11.68 23.35
C CYS A 389 26.47 12.07 22.04
N GLN A 390 26.89 11.07 21.29
CA GLN A 390 27.47 11.29 19.96
C GLN A 390 26.37 11.70 18.98
N ILE A 391 26.64 12.73 18.17
CA ILE A 391 25.79 13.11 17.03
C ILE A 391 26.54 12.77 15.74
N ALA A 392 25.86 12.17 14.78
CA ALA A 392 26.42 11.89 13.46
C ALA A 392 25.38 12.11 12.36
N ARG A 393 25.88 12.38 11.14
CA ARG A 393 25.06 12.56 9.94
C ARG A 393 25.55 11.62 8.85
N TYR A 394 24.61 11.03 8.13
CA TYR A 394 24.83 10.19 6.96
C TYR A 394 23.98 10.68 5.81
N ASN A 395 24.51 10.63 4.60
CA ASN A 395 23.78 11.06 3.43
C ASN A 395 23.10 9.88 2.74
N LEU A 396 21.84 9.64 3.10
CA LEU A 396 21.01 8.65 2.40
C LEU A 396 20.03 9.29 1.42
N SER A 397 20.18 10.57 1.08
CA SER A 397 19.21 11.42 0.35
C SER A 397 18.49 10.68 -0.78
N ALA A 398 17.18 10.92 -0.89
CA ALA A 398 16.31 10.38 -1.94
C ALA A 398 16.10 11.42 -3.05
N HIS A 399 17.00 12.39 -3.17
CA HIS A 399 17.04 13.39 -4.22
C HIS A 399 18.24 13.13 -5.13
N VAL A 400 18.23 13.75 -6.30
CA VAL A 400 19.38 13.86 -7.19
C VAL A 400 20.39 14.89 -6.69
N ASP A 401 21.68 14.63 -6.90
CA ASP A 401 22.75 15.61 -6.70
C ASP A 401 23.04 16.44 -7.97
N ALA A 402 23.95 17.40 -7.89
CA ALA A 402 24.30 18.28 -9.02
C ALA A 402 24.79 17.54 -10.28
N GLU A 403 25.44 16.39 -10.14
CA GLU A 403 25.93 15.59 -11.28
C GLU A 403 24.81 14.74 -11.88
N GLN A 404 23.99 14.13 -11.03
CA GLN A 404 22.81 13.37 -11.41
C GLN A 404 21.78 14.25 -12.11
N ILE A 405 21.53 15.47 -11.61
CA ILE A 405 20.67 16.45 -12.28
C ILE A 405 21.22 16.75 -13.68
N ALA A 406 22.54 16.96 -13.81
CA ALA A 406 23.15 17.21 -15.12
C ALA A 406 22.94 16.05 -16.11
N HIS A 407 22.98 14.80 -15.64
CA HIS A 407 22.66 13.64 -16.47
C HIS A 407 21.18 13.57 -16.87
N VAL A 408 20.26 13.89 -15.95
CA VAL A 408 18.82 13.96 -16.26
C VAL A 408 18.56 15.04 -17.30
N VAL A 409 19.07 16.26 -17.10
CA VAL A 409 18.93 17.37 -18.05
C VAL A 409 19.55 17.04 -19.40
N ALA A 410 20.73 16.40 -19.44
CA ALA A 410 21.35 15.98 -20.70
C ALA A 410 20.50 14.94 -21.45
N ARG A 411 19.81 14.06 -20.72
CA ARG A 411 18.94 13.03 -21.30
C ARG A 411 17.62 13.58 -21.84
N VAL A 412 17.01 14.53 -21.13
CA VAL A 412 15.78 15.22 -21.54
C VAL A 412 16.09 16.23 -22.66
N ASN A 413 17.29 16.82 -22.64
CA ASN A 413 17.79 17.82 -23.58
C ASN A 413 16.82 19.00 -23.82
N PRO A 414 16.42 19.72 -22.76
CA PRO A 414 15.47 20.81 -22.89
C PRO A 414 16.06 22.05 -23.55
N ARG A 415 15.20 22.80 -24.24
CA ARG A 415 15.53 24.14 -24.77
C ARG A 415 15.55 25.16 -23.62
N HIS A 416 14.54 25.08 -22.75
CA HIS A 416 14.40 25.92 -21.56
C HIS A 416 14.37 25.05 -20.29
N LEU A 417 15.26 25.34 -19.35
CA LEU A 417 15.36 24.69 -18.05
C LEU A 417 15.01 25.70 -16.96
N PHE A 418 13.98 25.40 -16.18
CA PHE A 418 13.64 26.13 -14.97
C PHE A 418 14.14 25.33 -13.76
N LEU A 419 14.92 25.97 -12.90
CA LEU A 419 15.40 25.36 -11.67
C LEU A 419 14.58 25.88 -10.50
N VAL A 420 13.89 24.97 -9.81
CA VAL A 420 13.01 25.24 -8.66
C VAL A 420 13.38 24.35 -7.48
N HIS A 421 12.67 24.46 -6.37
CA HIS A 421 12.80 23.61 -5.19
C HIS A 421 14.25 23.44 -4.72
N GLY A 422 14.84 24.55 -4.24
CA GLY A 422 16.23 24.60 -3.82
C GLY A 422 16.64 26.00 -3.37
N MET A 423 17.65 26.06 -2.50
CA MET A 423 18.17 27.33 -2.00
C MET A 423 18.84 28.13 -3.13
N PRO A 424 18.78 29.48 -3.12
CA PRO A 424 19.32 30.32 -4.20
C PRO A 424 20.77 30.01 -4.59
N GLU A 425 21.62 29.71 -3.62
CA GLU A 425 23.03 29.37 -3.83
C GLU A 425 23.18 28.04 -4.58
N ALA A 426 22.36 27.04 -4.22
CA ALA A 426 22.35 25.72 -4.86
C ALA A 426 21.85 25.79 -6.29
N LEU A 427 20.77 26.54 -6.54
CA LEU A 427 20.23 26.74 -7.89
C LEU A 427 21.24 27.51 -8.77
N THR A 428 21.89 28.54 -8.23
CA THR A 428 22.90 29.33 -8.95
C THR A 428 24.12 28.48 -9.29
N ALA A 429 24.59 27.64 -8.36
CA ALA A 429 25.70 26.72 -8.60
C ALA A 429 25.36 25.70 -9.71
N LEU A 430 24.15 25.16 -9.68
CA LEU A 430 23.63 24.22 -10.66
C LEU A 430 23.49 24.84 -12.05
N ALA A 431 22.92 26.05 -12.14
CA ALA A 431 22.73 26.77 -13.40
C ALA A 431 24.04 26.95 -14.18
N ARG A 432 25.15 27.22 -13.48
CA ARG A 432 26.49 27.40 -14.09
C ARG A 432 27.00 26.15 -14.83
N ARG A 433 26.43 24.97 -14.56
CA ARG A 433 26.81 23.72 -15.24
C ARG A 433 26.26 23.64 -16.67
N PHE A 434 25.21 24.40 -16.99
CA PHE A 434 24.54 24.34 -18.29
C PHE A 434 24.88 25.56 -19.15
N LYS A 435 25.71 25.36 -20.18
CA LYS A 435 26.15 26.45 -21.09
C LYS A 435 25.36 26.54 -22.40
N ARG A 436 24.64 25.47 -22.76
CA ARG A 436 23.97 25.32 -24.07
C ARG A 436 22.44 25.28 -23.95
N THR A 437 21.92 25.38 -22.73
CA THR A 437 20.49 25.38 -22.40
C THR A 437 20.15 26.74 -21.82
N ILE A 438 18.99 27.29 -22.16
CA ILE A 438 18.51 28.52 -21.53
C ILE A 438 18.05 28.14 -20.12
N VAL A 439 18.76 28.62 -19.10
CA VAL A 439 18.43 28.33 -17.70
C VAL A 439 17.82 29.55 -17.04
N THR A 440 16.67 29.36 -16.39
CA THR A 440 15.97 30.36 -15.60
C THR A 440 15.83 29.88 -14.16
N ILE A 441 16.16 30.75 -13.21
CA ILE A 441 15.85 30.55 -11.79
C ILE A 441 14.73 31.54 -11.45
N PRO A 442 13.46 31.12 -11.41
CA PRO A 442 12.35 32.01 -11.12
C PRO A 442 12.32 32.40 -9.65
N ALA A 443 11.73 33.56 -9.37
CA ALA A 443 11.28 33.96 -8.04
C ALA A 443 9.78 33.68 -7.86
N VAL A 444 9.30 33.63 -6.62
CA VAL A 444 7.87 33.56 -6.32
C VAL A 444 7.17 34.80 -6.89
N GLY A 445 6.09 34.58 -7.63
CA GLY A 445 5.33 35.61 -8.34
C GLY A 445 5.76 35.81 -9.80
N ASP A 446 6.89 35.24 -10.23
CA ASP A 446 7.32 35.35 -11.62
C ASP A 446 6.35 34.62 -12.55
N CYS A 447 6.03 35.27 -13.67
CA CYS A 447 5.28 34.73 -14.79
C CYS A 447 6.16 34.77 -16.05
N VAL A 448 6.40 33.60 -16.66
CA VAL A 448 7.32 33.45 -17.78
C VAL A 448 6.64 32.73 -18.94
N VAL A 449 6.65 33.37 -20.11
CA VAL A 449 6.26 32.73 -21.37
C VAL A 449 7.42 31.85 -21.84
N ALA A 450 7.27 30.53 -21.73
CA ALA A 450 8.32 29.57 -22.04
C ALA A 450 8.37 29.22 -23.53
N LEU A 451 7.21 29.12 -24.19
CA LEU A 451 7.07 28.88 -25.62
C LEU A 451 5.91 29.71 -26.18
N GLU A 452 6.19 30.46 -27.25
CA GLU A 452 5.18 31.18 -28.05
C GLU A 452 4.57 30.23 -29.08
N GLY A 453 3.25 30.13 -29.13
CA GLY A 453 2.55 29.33 -30.13
C GLY A 453 2.48 30.06 -31.48
N GLN A 454 2.67 29.34 -32.59
CA GLN A 454 2.22 29.79 -33.92
C GLN A 454 0.71 29.50 -34.04
N LEU A 455 -0.15 30.37 -33.50
CA LEU A 455 -1.59 30.27 -33.72
C LEU A 455 -1.95 31.04 -35.01
N ALA A 456 -2.37 30.30 -36.03
CA ALA A 456 -2.98 30.87 -37.23
C ALA A 456 -4.29 31.58 -36.85
N GLY A 457 -4.29 32.91 -36.95
CA GLY A 457 -5.43 33.81 -37.07
C GLY A 457 -6.76 33.36 -36.44
N VAL A 458 -6.94 33.64 -35.16
CA VAL A 458 -8.28 33.82 -34.56
C VAL A 458 -8.18 35.03 -33.63
N ASP A 459 -8.93 36.08 -33.97
CA ASP A 459 -9.01 37.31 -33.17
C ASP A 459 -9.59 37.02 -31.79
N LEU A 460 -8.86 37.40 -30.74
CA LEU A 460 -9.30 37.33 -29.35
C LEU A 460 -10.03 38.63 -28.99
N GLU A 461 -11.36 38.58 -28.92
CA GLU A 461 -12.16 39.58 -28.20
C GLU A 461 -12.24 39.18 -26.71
N PRO A 462 -11.90 40.06 -25.75
CA PRO A 462 -11.90 39.74 -24.33
C PRO A 462 -13.32 39.75 -23.75
N HIS A 463 -13.88 38.57 -23.47
CA HIS A 463 -15.10 38.45 -22.69
C HIS A 463 -14.81 38.64 -21.19
N TYR A 464 -14.90 39.89 -20.71
CA TYR A 464 -15.05 40.18 -19.29
C TYR A 464 -16.52 39.95 -18.86
N ALA A 465 -16.80 38.87 -18.14
CA ALA A 465 -18.04 38.74 -17.39
C ALA A 465 -17.88 39.42 -16.01
N ALA A 466 -18.81 40.32 -15.69
CA ALA A 466 -18.78 41.14 -14.47
C ALA A 466 -18.88 40.30 -13.19
N VAL A 467 -18.01 40.60 -12.23
CA VAL A 467 -17.97 40.05 -10.87
C VAL A 467 -19.18 40.55 -10.05
N PRO A 468 -19.92 39.70 -9.30
CA PRO A 468 -20.90 40.18 -8.35
C PRO A 468 -20.19 40.80 -7.13
N GLN A 469 -20.55 42.04 -6.79
CA GLN A 469 -20.04 42.75 -5.62
C GLN A 469 -20.43 42.04 -4.31
N LEU A 470 -19.46 41.79 -3.44
CA LEU A 470 -19.68 41.46 -2.03
C LEU A 470 -20.33 42.65 -1.32
N VAL A 471 -21.50 42.42 -0.69
CA VAL A 471 -22.13 43.38 0.23
C VAL A 471 -21.93 42.91 1.67
N THR A 472 -21.42 43.83 2.49
CA THR A 472 -21.16 43.68 3.92
C THR A 472 -22.35 44.13 4.80
N HIS A 473 -22.58 43.38 5.88
CA HIS A 473 -23.23 43.70 7.17
C HIS A 473 -24.73 44.07 7.27
N GLY A 474 -25.44 43.36 8.17
CA GLY A 474 -26.16 43.98 9.30
C GLY A 474 -27.70 43.90 9.34
N ASP A 475 -28.20 42.95 10.15
CA ASP A 475 -29.42 42.94 11.00
C ASP A 475 -30.87 43.18 10.49
N SER A 476 -31.76 42.36 11.09
CA SER A 476 -33.20 42.51 11.42
C SER A 476 -34.29 41.80 10.55
N GLU A 477 -34.75 40.66 11.07
CA GLU A 477 -36.15 40.17 11.27
C GLU A 477 -37.15 39.96 10.09
N PRO A 478 -38.19 39.09 10.26
CA PRO A 478 -38.61 38.13 9.24
C PRO A 478 -39.96 38.45 8.56
N LEU A 479 -40.20 37.88 7.37
CA LEU A 479 -41.55 37.72 6.83
C LEU A 479 -41.69 36.48 5.96
N ALA A 480 -42.62 35.62 6.36
CA ALA A 480 -43.18 34.54 5.56
C ALA A 480 -44.17 35.11 4.53
N THR A 481 -44.19 34.57 3.31
CA THR A 481 -45.45 34.23 2.61
C THR A 481 -45.22 33.37 1.36
N THR A 482 -46.08 32.37 1.26
CA THR A 482 -46.39 31.45 0.16
C THR A 482 -46.76 32.11 -1.17
N ALA A 483 -46.41 31.48 -2.30
CA ALA A 483 -47.38 31.07 -3.33
C ALA A 483 -46.71 30.37 -4.54
N ALA A 484 -47.25 29.20 -4.88
CA ALA A 484 -47.08 28.51 -6.16
C ALA A 484 -47.92 29.17 -7.27
N VAL A 485 -47.63 28.80 -8.53
CA VAL A 485 -48.46 28.82 -9.78
C VAL A 485 -47.48 29.03 -10.96
N ALA A 486 -47.54 28.42 -12.13
CA ALA A 486 -48.20 27.24 -12.68
C ALA A 486 -47.63 27.05 -14.11
N LEU A 487 -47.59 25.82 -14.57
CA LEU A 487 -47.24 25.45 -15.94
C LEU A 487 -48.29 25.92 -16.95
N SER A 488 -47.83 26.34 -18.13
CA SER A 488 -48.65 26.40 -19.34
C SER A 488 -47.90 25.78 -20.51
N SER A 489 -48.64 24.93 -21.22
CA SER A 489 -48.28 24.01 -22.28
C SER A 489 -48.27 24.68 -23.65
N ARG A 490 -47.39 24.21 -24.53
CA ARG A 490 -47.68 24.10 -25.98
C ARG A 490 -46.88 22.95 -26.58
N ALA A 491 -47.57 21.85 -26.79
CA ALA A 491 -47.12 20.74 -27.61
C ALA A 491 -47.32 21.10 -29.09
N THR A 492 -46.33 20.78 -29.93
CA THR A 492 -46.54 20.45 -31.33
C THR A 492 -45.94 19.06 -31.57
N SER A 493 -46.77 18.19 -32.12
CA SER A 493 -46.55 16.78 -32.36
C SER A 493 -45.66 16.55 -33.59
N ALA A 494 -44.58 15.80 -33.41
CA ALA A 494 -44.00 14.98 -34.47
C ALA A 494 -43.96 13.54 -33.94
N ALA A 495 -44.55 12.62 -34.70
CA ALA A 495 -44.78 11.23 -34.33
C ALA A 495 -43.46 10.52 -34.00
N ALA A 496 -43.34 10.05 -32.76
CA ALA A 496 -42.29 9.17 -32.32
C ALA A 496 -42.56 7.75 -32.84
N THR A 497 -41.73 7.30 -33.77
CA THR A 497 -41.52 5.88 -34.03
C THR A 497 -41.07 5.25 -32.71
N LEU A 498 -41.88 4.35 -32.15
CA LEU A 498 -41.55 3.59 -30.93
C LEU A 498 -40.24 2.83 -31.19
N ALA A 499 -39.16 3.28 -30.54
CA ALA A 499 -37.92 2.53 -30.46
C ALA A 499 -38.19 1.19 -29.72
N PRO A 500 -37.54 0.09 -30.13
CA PRO A 500 -37.72 -1.20 -29.47
C PRO A 500 -37.32 -1.11 -27.98
N GLU A 501 -38.13 -1.70 -27.09
CA GLU A 501 -37.82 -1.81 -25.67
C GLU A 501 -36.47 -2.53 -25.48
N LEU A 502 -35.55 -1.88 -24.77
CA LEU A 502 -34.23 -2.45 -24.51
C LEU A 502 -34.35 -3.57 -23.45
N PRO A 503 -33.66 -4.71 -23.62
CA PRO A 503 -33.77 -5.84 -22.71
C PRO A 503 -33.13 -5.55 -21.34
N VAL A 504 -33.77 -5.99 -20.25
CA VAL A 504 -33.20 -5.88 -18.89
C VAL A 504 -31.95 -6.76 -18.77
N PRO A 505 -30.84 -6.31 -18.14
CA PRO A 505 -29.62 -7.10 -18.07
C PRO A 505 -29.73 -8.17 -16.99
N SER A 506 -29.11 -9.34 -17.18
CA SER A 506 -28.78 -10.23 -16.07
C SER A 506 -27.48 -9.78 -15.38
N ILE A 507 -27.25 -10.21 -14.14
CA ILE A 507 -25.99 -9.91 -13.43
C ILE A 507 -24.76 -10.46 -14.16
N GLU A 508 -24.91 -11.63 -14.79
CA GLU A 508 -23.87 -12.25 -15.61
C GLU A 508 -23.59 -11.41 -16.88
N ASN A 509 -24.63 -10.85 -17.51
CA ASN A 509 -24.47 -9.98 -18.68
C ASN A 509 -23.74 -8.68 -18.34
N LEU A 510 -24.07 -8.06 -17.19
CA LEU A 510 -23.35 -6.88 -16.69
C LEU A 510 -21.89 -7.23 -16.40
N TRP A 511 -21.65 -8.38 -15.76
CA TRP A 511 -20.30 -8.85 -15.45
C TRP A 511 -19.47 -9.12 -16.71
N ARG A 512 -20.02 -9.85 -17.69
CA ARG A 512 -19.34 -10.11 -18.97
C ARG A 512 -19.01 -8.82 -19.70
N SER A 513 -19.94 -7.87 -19.72
CA SER A 513 -19.75 -6.57 -20.39
C SER A 513 -18.64 -5.75 -19.74
N ALA A 514 -18.60 -5.72 -18.40
CA ALA A 514 -17.53 -5.07 -17.64
C ALA A 514 -16.18 -5.78 -17.79
N ALA A 515 -16.17 -7.12 -17.72
CA ALA A 515 -14.97 -7.94 -17.81
C ALA A 515 -14.29 -7.84 -19.20
N LEU A 516 -15.07 -7.69 -20.28
CA LEU A 516 -14.54 -7.49 -21.63
C LEU A 516 -13.85 -6.13 -21.82
N GLN A 517 -14.31 -5.11 -21.10
CA GLN A 517 -13.84 -3.73 -21.27
C GLN A 517 -12.81 -3.28 -20.22
N GLY A 518 -12.55 -4.08 -19.18
CA GLY A 518 -11.55 -3.77 -18.17
C GLY A 518 -11.78 -4.54 -16.87
N PRO A 519 -11.27 -5.77 -16.73
CA PRO A 519 -11.53 -6.62 -15.57
C PRO A 519 -10.83 -6.14 -14.27
N ALA A 520 -9.88 -5.21 -14.39
CA ALA A 520 -9.05 -4.76 -13.28
C ALA A 520 -9.55 -3.48 -12.58
N ARG A 521 -10.58 -2.79 -13.08
CA ARG A 521 -11.08 -1.52 -12.50
C ARG A 521 -12.49 -1.64 -11.90
N PRO A 522 -12.84 -0.87 -10.86
CA PRO A 522 -14.21 -0.77 -10.36
C PRO A 522 -15.13 -0.01 -11.32
N TRP A 523 -16.39 -0.43 -11.43
CA TRP A 523 -17.40 0.19 -12.30
C TRP A 523 -18.56 0.76 -11.48
N THR A 524 -19.04 1.95 -11.81
CA THR A 524 -20.30 2.48 -11.28
C THR A 524 -21.52 1.84 -11.98
N VAL A 525 -22.70 1.95 -11.38
CA VAL A 525 -23.98 1.52 -11.99
C VAL A 525 -24.18 2.14 -13.38
N VAL A 526 -23.81 3.41 -13.52
CA VAL A 526 -23.96 4.17 -14.77
C VAL A 526 -23.00 3.65 -15.83
N GLU A 527 -21.72 3.41 -15.48
CA GLU A 527 -20.74 2.83 -16.40
C GLU A 527 -21.10 1.39 -16.79
N LEU A 528 -21.64 0.57 -15.89
CA LEU A 528 -22.16 -0.75 -16.21
C LEU A 528 -23.32 -0.68 -17.20
N GLY A 529 -24.19 0.32 -17.04
CA GLY A 529 -25.26 0.62 -17.97
C GLY A 529 -24.73 1.01 -19.35
N HIS A 530 -23.72 1.86 -19.42
CA HIS A 530 -23.06 2.22 -20.68
C HIS A 530 -22.30 1.04 -21.30
N ALA A 531 -21.67 0.18 -20.50
CA ALA A 531 -20.98 -1.01 -20.99
C ALA A 531 -21.93 -2.02 -21.63
N TYR A 532 -23.13 -2.20 -21.06
CA TYR A 532 -24.12 -3.17 -21.55
C TYR A 532 -25.01 -2.60 -22.67
N TYR A 533 -25.52 -1.37 -22.52
CA TYR A 533 -26.45 -0.76 -23.47
C TYR A 533 -25.80 0.11 -24.55
N GLY A 534 -24.51 0.44 -24.41
CA GLY A 534 -23.79 1.34 -25.33
C GLY A 534 -24.47 2.70 -25.47
N ALA A 535 -24.62 3.16 -26.71
CA ALA A 535 -25.34 4.41 -27.05
C ALA A 535 -26.85 4.38 -26.68
N GLY A 536 -27.38 3.19 -26.39
CA GLY A 536 -28.77 2.98 -25.95
C GLY A 536 -29.01 3.28 -24.47
N TYR A 537 -27.97 3.48 -23.65
CA TYR A 537 -28.16 3.75 -22.22
C TYR A 537 -28.99 5.03 -21.98
N ARG A 538 -29.91 4.97 -21.02
CA ARG A 538 -30.77 6.08 -20.59
C ARG A 538 -30.80 6.11 -19.06
N PRO A 539 -30.78 7.30 -18.40
CA PRO A 539 -30.82 7.40 -16.94
C PRO A 539 -32.00 6.65 -16.28
N ALA A 540 -33.13 6.52 -16.97
CA ALA A 540 -34.30 5.78 -16.49
C ALA A 540 -34.05 4.27 -16.27
N LEU A 541 -33.04 3.69 -16.93
CA LEU A 541 -32.66 2.27 -16.79
C LEU A 541 -31.83 2.01 -15.52
N ARG A 542 -31.35 3.06 -14.84
CA ARG A 542 -30.49 2.93 -13.66
C ARG A 542 -31.12 2.09 -12.54
N ALA A 543 -32.39 2.34 -12.22
CA ALA A 543 -33.09 1.61 -11.15
C ALA A 543 -33.20 0.10 -11.44
N GLN A 544 -33.31 -0.27 -12.72
CA GLN A 544 -33.35 -1.69 -13.13
C GLN A 544 -31.99 -2.35 -12.95
N ILE A 545 -30.90 -1.64 -13.27
CA ILE A 545 -29.53 -2.12 -13.06
C ILE A 545 -29.21 -2.23 -11.57
N GLU A 546 -29.62 -1.25 -10.75
CA GLU A 546 -29.44 -1.29 -9.28
C GLU A 546 -30.13 -2.50 -8.66
N GLN A 547 -31.33 -2.86 -9.14
CA GLN A 547 -32.05 -4.05 -8.68
C GLN A 547 -31.27 -5.35 -8.98
N VAL A 548 -30.67 -5.45 -10.17
CA VAL A 548 -29.83 -6.60 -10.56
C VAL A 548 -28.55 -6.67 -9.73
N LEU A 549 -28.00 -5.52 -9.33
CA LEU A 549 -26.77 -5.43 -8.58
C LEU A 549 -26.90 -5.73 -7.07
N LEU A 550 -28.12 -5.98 -6.57
CA LEU A 550 -28.32 -6.47 -5.19
C LEU A 550 -27.62 -7.82 -4.93
N GLU A 551 -27.46 -8.63 -5.98
CA GLU A 551 -26.78 -9.93 -5.93
C GLU A 551 -25.35 -9.88 -6.52
N ALA A 552 -24.77 -8.69 -6.66
CA ALA A 552 -23.53 -8.51 -7.41
C ALA A 552 -22.28 -9.14 -6.76
N ALA A 553 -22.30 -9.47 -5.47
CA ALA A 553 -21.09 -9.85 -4.73
C ALA A 553 -20.40 -11.13 -5.25
N THR A 554 -21.16 -12.03 -5.91
CA THR A 554 -20.67 -13.25 -6.56
C THR A 554 -19.86 -12.93 -7.82
N TYR A 555 -20.28 -11.92 -8.58
CA TYR A 555 -19.69 -11.55 -9.86
C TYR A 555 -18.74 -10.35 -9.77
N PHE A 556 -18.88 -9.53 -8.73
CA PHE A 556 -18.16 -8.29 -8.53
C PHE A 556 -17.60 -8.20 -7.11
N ARG A 557 -16.42 -7.59 -6.97
CA ARG A 557 -15.96 -7.02 -5.70
C ARG A 557 -16.65 -5.67 -5.55
N ILE A 558 -17.43 -5.54 -4.47
CA ILE A 558 -18.20 -4.33 -4.21
C ILE A 558 -17.39 -3.45 -3.25
N GLU A 559 -16.95 -2.30 -3.73
CA GLU A 559 -16.26 -1.29 -2.94
C GLU A 559 -17.14 -0.05 -2.84
N ARG A 560 -17.03 0.70 -1.74
CA ARG A 560 -17.76 1.96 -1.59
C ARG A 560 -16.80 3.11 -1.78
N VAL A 561 -17.12 3.98 -2.73
CA VAL A 561 -16.48 5.29 -2.90
C VAL A 561 -17.52 6.32 -2.46
N GLY A 562 -17.35 6.84 -1.24
CA GLY A 562 -18.38 7.68 -0.58
C GLY A 562 -19.68 6.92 -0.32
N ALA A 563 -20.82 7.47 -0.76
CA ALA A 563 -22.15 6.85 -0.60
C ALA A 563 -22.52 5.88 -1.75
N GLN A 564 -21.71 5.80 -2.81
CA GLN A 564 -22.05 5.02 -4.01
C GLN A 564 -21.27 3.69 -4.05
N PRO A 565 -21.95 2.56 -4.32
CA PRO A 565 -21.27 1.29 -4.55
C PRO A 565 -20.62 1.27 -5.94
N THR A 566 -19.42 0.72 -5.99
CA THR A 566 -18.68 0.42 -7.21
C THR A 566 -18.45 -1.08 -7.31
N TYR A 567 -18.39 -1.59 -8.53
CA TYR A 567 -18.49 -3.01 -8.86
C TYR A 567 -17.30 -3.39 -9.73
N GLN A 568 -16.25 -3.95 -9.15
CA GLN A 568 -15.10 -4.45 -9.89
C GLN A 568 -15.36 -5.90 -10.32
N PRO A 569 -15.42 -6.24 -11.62
CA PRO A 569 -15.72 -7.59 -12.06
C PRO A 569 -14.66 -8.58 -11.56
N ARG A 570 -15.09 -9.69 -10.99
CA ARG A 570 -14.18 -10.77 -10.59
C ARG A 570 -13.68 -11.52 -11.82
N PRO A 571 -12.45 -12.06 -11.81
CA PRO A 571 -12.00 -12.99 -12.84
C PRO A 571 -12.96 -14.18 -13.00
N ALA A 572 -13.11 -14.71 -14.21
CA ALA A 572 -14.06 -15.80 -14.51
C ALA A 572 -13.87 -17.03 -13.59
N GLU A 573 -12.63 -17.37 -13.26
CA GLU A 573 -12.31 -18.49 -12.36
C GLU A 573 -12.72 -18.20 -10.90
N GLU A 574 -12.63 -16.95 -10.45
CA GLU A 574 -13.13 -16.53 -9.14
C GLU A 574 -14.67 -16.55 -9.11
N VAL A 575 -15.34 -16.11 -10.17
CA VAL A 575 -16.80 -16.19 -10.30
C VAL A 575 -17.27 -17.66 -10.23
N LYS A 576 -16.66 -18.58 -10.98
CA LYS A 576 -16.99 -20.02 -10.92
C LYS A 576 -16.91 -20.55 -9.49
N ARG A 577 -15.83 -20.23 -8.76
CA ARG A 577 -15.65 -20.62 -7.36
C ARG A 577 -16.72 -20.03 -6.43
N PHE A 578 -17.05 -18.74 -6.59
CA PHE A 578 -18.07 -18.08 -5.79
C PHE A 578 -19.49 -18.58 -6.10
N VAL A 579 -19.78 -18.93 -7.35
CA VAL A 579 -21.04 -19.56 -7.75
C VAL A 579 -21.17 -20.92 -7.06
N SER A 580 -20.12 -21.74 -7.02
CA SER A 580 -20.12 -23.00 -6.24
C SER A 580 -20.33 -22.77 -4.73
N LEU A 581 -19.79 -21.68 -4.17
CA LEU A 581 -19.95 -21.30 -2.76
C LEU A 581 -21.32 -20.68 -2.42
N SER A 582 -22.01 -20.08 -3.40
CA SER A 582 -23.36 -19.53 -3.23
C SER A 582 -24.43 -20.62 -3.06
N GLN A 583 -24.06 -21.89 -3.28
CA GLN A 583 -24.90 -23.08 -3.06
C GLN A 583 -24.86 -23.57 -1.61
N LEU A 584 -24.14 -22.89 -0.71
CA LEU A 584 -24.07 -23.25 0.70
C LEU A 584 -25.44 -23.10 1.38
N VAL A 585 -25.90 -24.18 2.02
CA VAL A 585 -27.18 -24.23 2.75
C VAL A 585 -26.96 -24.36 4.27
N PRO A 586 -27.91 -23.89 5.09
CA PRO A 586 -27.88 -24.11 6.54
C PRO A 586 -27.67 -25.58 6.89
N GLY A 587 -26.77 -25.82 7.85
CA GLY A 587 -26.39 -27.16 8.28
C GLY A 587 -25.14 -27.69 7.60
N MET A 588 -24.63 -27.08 6.52
CA MET A 588 -23.36 -27.51 5.91
C MET A 588 -22.16 -27.29 6.85
N ILE A 589 -21.21 -28.23 6.82
CA ILE A 589 -19.91 -28.08 7.48
C ILE A 589 -18.90 -27.59 6.45
N VAL A 590 -18.18 -26.54 6.82
CA VAL A 590 -17.14 -25.93 5.99
C VAL A 590 -15.86 -25.75 6.79
N ILE A 591 -14.74 -25.63 6.08
CA ILE A 591 -13.47 -25.25 6.70
C ILE A 591 -13.22 -23.78 6.40
N VAL A 592 -12.94 -22.99 7.43
CA VAL A 592 -12.62 -21.56 7.28
C VAL A 592 -11.26 -21.22 7.89
N ARG A 593 -10.64 -20.13 7.43
CA ARG A 593 -9.41 -19.62 8.03
C ARG A 593 -9.71 -18.83 9.33
N GLY A 594 -9.13 -19.26 10.44
CA GLY A 594 -9.22 -18.64 11.76
C GLY A 594 -8.27 -17.45 11.98
N HIS A 595 -8.25 -16.91 13.21
CA HIS A 595 -7.57 -15.65 13.63
C HIS A 595 -6.02 -15.64 13.53
N GLN A 596 -5.40 -16.74 13.10
CA GLN A 596 -3.95 -16.82 12.85
C GLN A 596 -3.64 -17.58 11.55
N GLY A 597 -4.62 -17.71 10.66
CA GLY A 597 -4.49 -18.46 9.41
C GLY A 597 -4.67 -19.98 9.55
N SER A 598 -4.89 -20.52 10.75
CA SER A 598 -5.18 -21.94 10.96
C SER A 598 -6.60 -22.31 10.45
N PRO A 599 -6.77 -23.45 9.77
CA PRO A 599 -8.09 -23.91 9.33
C PRO A 599 -8.92 -24.39 10.52
N GLN A 600 -10.19 -24.01 10.53
CA GLN A 600 -11.16 -24.27 11.59
C GLN A 600 -12.47 -24.81 11.00
N LEU A 601 -13.13 -25.71 11.72
CA LEU A 601 -14.47 -26.15 11.34
C LEU A 601 -15.50 -25.07 11.66
N ALA A 602 -16.44 -24.89 10.75
CA ALA A 602 -17.59 -24.03 10.94
C ALA A 602 -18.88 -24.66 10.40
N LEU A 603 -19.98 -24.39 11.10
CA LEU A 603 -21.33 -24.74 10.69
C LEU A 603 -21.98 -23.54 10.00
N VAL A 604 -22.58 -23.77 8.84
CA VAL A 604 -23.41 -22.78 8.13
C VAL A 604 -24.74 -22.62 8.85
N LEU A 605 -25.08 -21.41 9.26
CA LEU A 605 -26.33 -21.10 9.96
C LEU A 605 -27.42 -20.60 9.03
N GLU A 606 -27.06 -19.82 8.02
CA GLU A 606 -27.99 -19.18 7.08
C GLU A 606 -27.44 -19.25 5.64
N PRO A 607 -28.30 -19.21 4.60
CA PRO A 607 -27.85 -19.09 3.22
C PRO A 607 -27.01 -17.83 3.00
N SER A 608 -26.17 -17.82 1.98
CA SER A 608 -25.35 -16.64 1.69
C SER A 608 -26.21 -15.43 1.30
N GLN A 609 -25.94 -14.28 1.90
CA GLN A 609 -26.58 -13.00 1.56
C GLN A 609 -25.51 -11.94 1.31
N ALA A 610 -25.63 -11.21 0.18
CA ALA A 610 -24.70 -10.15 -0.22
C ALA A 610 -23.20 -10.55 -0.15
N GLY A 611 -22.88 -11.78 -0.56
CA GLY A 611 -21.50 -12.30 -0.58
C GLY A 611 -20.91 -12.65 0.79
N ASN A 612 -21.72 -12.59 1.85
CA ASN A 612 -21.38 -13.08 3.17
C ASN A 612 -22.24 -14.29 3.53
N ILE A 613 -21.76 -15.08 4.47
CA ILE A 613 -22.50 -16.22 5.03
C ILE A 613 -22.36 -16.23 6.54
N LEU A 614 -23.46 -16.49 7.23
CA LEU A 614 -23.46 -16.56 8.69
C LEU A 614 -23.01 -17.95 9.12
N LEU A 615 -21.92 -17.99 9.88
CA LEU A 615 -21.28 -19.23 10.30
C LEU A 615 -20.99 -19.18 11.81
N ILE A 616 -20.94 -20.35 12.45
CA ILE A 616 -20.36 -20.51 13.79
C ILE A 616 -19.17 -21.47 13.73
N GLY A 617 -18.01 -20.99 14.15
CA GLY A 617 -16.78 -21.79 14.18
C GLY A 617 -16.48 -22.38 15.55
N GLU A 618 -15.61 -23.39 15.59
CA GLU A 618 -15.14 -24.02 16.84
C GLU A 618 -14.57 -23.01 17.87
N GLN A 619 -14.01 -21.87 17.45
CA GLN A 619 -13.35 -20.91 18.36
C GLN A 619 -14.07 -19.55 18.52
N TRP A 620 -15.12 -19.26 17.77
CA TRP A 620 -15.75 -17.94 17.74
C TRP A 620 -17.28 -18.05 17.63
N LYS A 621 -18.00 -16.99 18.00
CA LYS A 621 -19.49 -16.97 17.98
C LYS A 621 -20.01 -16.91 16.54
N ALA A 622 -21.32 -16.95 16.35
CA ALA A 622 -21.91 -16.73 15.03
C ALA A 622 -21.46 -15.36 14.48
N VAL A 623 -20.75 -15.36 13.35
CA VAL A 623 -20.23 -14.13 12.72
C VAL A 623 -20.37 -14.27 11.20
N PRO A 624 -20.82 -13.22 10.50
CA PRO A 624 -20.81 -13.18 9.04
C PRO A 624 -19.38 -13.26 8.51
N ARG A 625 -19.14 -14.15 7.55
CA ARG A 625 -17.85 -14.30 6.89
C ARG A 625 -18.00 -14.14 5.38
N PRO A 626 -17.04 -13.50 4.70
CA PRO A 626 -17.05 -13.42 3.25
C PRO A 626 -16.85 -14.80 2.63
N LEU A 627 -17.48 -15.10 1.49
CA LEU A 627 -17.40 -16.43 0.87
C LEU A 627 -15.97 -16.87 0.52
N ASN A 628 -15.04 -15.93 0.27
CA ASN A 628 -13.65 -16.25 -0.08
C ASN A 628 -12.83 -16.91 1.03
N VAL A 629 -13.25 -16.84 2.30
CA VAL A 629 -12.52 -17.49 3.40
C VAL A 629 -12.92 -18.95 3.61
N ILE A 630 -13.83 -19.46 2.77
CA ILE A 630 -14.43 -20.78 2.91
C ILE A 630 -13.78 -21.76 1.94
N CYS A 631 -13.42 -22.92 2.48
CA CYS A 631 -13.13 -24.12 1.74
C CYS A 631 -14.31 -25.07 1.91
N LEU A 632 -14.94 -25.44 0.78
CA LEU A 632 -16.07 -26.35 0.76
C LEU A 632 -15.61 -27.76 1.13
N VAL A 633 -16.34 -28.41 2.01
CA VAL A 633 -16.25 -29.87 2.22
C VAL A 633 -17.51 -30.51 1.63
N PRO A 634 -17.44 -31.11 0.43
CA PRO A 634 -18.62 -31.64 -0.24
C PRO A 634 -19.34 -32.70 0.59
N GLY A 635 -20.65 -32.51 0.76
CA GLY A 635 -21.57 -33.53 1.28
C GLY A 635 -21.56 -33.75 2.79
N VAL A 636 -20.99 -32.84 3.60
CA VAL A 636 -20.96 -32.97 5.06
C VAL A 636 -21.99 -32.02 5.70
N MET A 637 -22.98 -32.59 6.38
CA MET A 637 -24.17 -31.89 6.89
C MET A 637 -24.43 -32.20 8.37
N ARG A 638 -24.77 -31.19 9.16
CA ARG A 638 -25.23 -31.27 10.57
C ARG A 638 -26.47 -30.37 10.80
N PRO A 639 -27.59 -30.59 10.07
CA PRO A 639 -28.80 -29.77 10.20
C PRO A 639 -29.38 -29.81 11.63
N GLU A 640 -29.18 -30.91 12.35
CA GLU A 640 -29.62 -31.08 13.73
C GLU A 640 -28.92 -30.12 14.71
N TRP A 641 -27.77 -29.56 14.34
CA TRP A 641 -27.06 -28.57 15.16
C TRP A 641 -27.62 -27.16 15.05
N LEU A 642 -28.46 -26.88 14.03
CA LEU A 642 -29.09 -25.57 13.86
C LEU A 642 -30.06 -25.21 15.01
N ALA A 643 -30.64 -26.22 15.66
CA ALA A 643 -31.56 -26.04 16.78
C ALA A 643 -30.84 -25.91 18.15
N LEU A 644 -29.52 -26.09 18.20
CA LEU A 644 -28.76 -26.13 19.45
C LEU A 644 -28.24 -24.72 19.84
N PRO A 645 -28.06 -24.45 21.14
CA PRO A 645 -27.39 -23.24 21.59
C PRO A 645 -25.97 -23.14 20.99
N ALA A 646 -25.56 -21.92 20.64
CA ALA A 646 -24.25 -21.63 20.05
C ALA A 646 -23.06 -22.18 20.87
N THR A 647 -23.17 -22.24 22.21
CA THR A 647 -22.15 -22.83 23.08
C THR A 647 -22.01 -24.34 22.89
N THR A 648 -23.12 -25.04 22.65
CA THR A 648 -23.16 -26.48 22.42
C THR A 648 -22.58 -26.83 21.06
N VAL A 649 -22.95 -26.08 20.00
CA VAL A 649 -22.40 -26.27 18.65
C VAL A 649 -20.89 -26.10 18.64
N LYS A 650 -20.35 -25.10 19.34
CA LYS A 650 -18.89 -24.92 19.46
C LYS A 650 -18.21 -26.08 20.16
N ALA A 651 -18.79 -26.57 21.25
CA ALA A 651 -18.24 -27.71 21.97
C ALA A 651 -18.22 -28.95 21.07
N ALA A 652 -19.30 -29.19 20.32
CA ALA A 652 -19.38 -30.27 19.35
C ALA A 652 -18.33 -30.15 18.23
N LEU A 653 -18.18 -28.96 17.64
CA LEU A 653 -17.15 -28.69 16.61
C LEU A 653 -15.73 -28.91 17.15
N ARG A 654 -15.43 -28.49 18.39
CA ARG A 654 -14.11 -28.71 19.02
C ARG A 654 -13.83 -30.18 19.29
N THR A 655 -14.80 -30.90 19.84
CA THR A 655 -14.67 -32.33 20.11
C THR A 655 -14.47 -33.10 18.80
N TRP A 656 -15.21 -32.74 17.76
CA TRP A 656 -15.05 -33.35 16.45
C TRP A 656 -13.71 -33.01 15.82
N ARG A 657 -13.26 -31.74 15.88
CA ARG A 657 -11.92 -31.34 15.41
C ARG A 657 -10.82 -32.18 16.06
N ALA A 658 -10.93 -32.42 17.36
CA ALA A 658 -9.97 -33.24 18.10
C ALA A 658 -10.00 -34.72 17.67
N SER A 659 -11.17 -35.28 17.36
CA SER A 659 -11.24 -36.66 16.85
C SER A 659 -10.69 -36.79 15.42
N LEU A 660 -10.82 -35.75 14.59
CA LEU A 660 -10.26 -35.73 13.23
C LEU A 660 -8.73 -35.71 13.23
N ASP A 661 -8.09 -35.07 14.23
CA ASP A 661 -6.62 -35.07 14.36
C ASP A 661 -6.05 -36.46 14.69
N GLU A 662 -6.88 -37.41 15.12
CA GLU A 662 -6.48 -38.78 15.41
C GLU A 662 -6.54 -39.71 14.18
N LEU A 663 -7.09 -39.22 13.05
CA LEU A 663 -7.16 -39.97 11.80
C LEU A 663 -5.80 -40.07 11.11
N TRP A 664 -5.57 -41.20 10.43
CA TRP A 664 -4.34 -41.50 9.70
C TRP A 664 -4.39 -40.96 8.27
N ILE A 665 -4.48 -39.63 8.15
CA ILE A 665 -4.41 -38.94 6.85
C ILE A 665 -2.95 -38.64 6.52
N ASP A 666 -2.46 -39.22 5.44
CA ASP A 666 -1.08 -39.04 4.97
C ASP A 666 -1.05 -38.37 3.59
N LEU A 667 -0.96 -37.04 3.64
CA LEU A 667 -0.85 -36.22 2.44
C LEU A 667 0.48 -36.40 1.70
N PHE A 668 1.52 -36.89 2.38
CA PHE A 668 2.82 -37.17 1.79
C PHE A 668 2.79 -38.45 0.96
N ALA A 669 2.05 -39.47 1.43
CA ALA A 669 1.79 -40.68 0.65
C ALA A 669 1.02 -40.37 -0.65
N TRP A 670 0.03 -39.47 -0.60
CA TRP A 670 -0.69 -39.01 -1.79
C TRP A 670 0.24 -38.30 -2.78
N TRP A 671 1.08 -37.37 -2.30
CA TRP A 671 2.08 -36.73 -3.15
C TRP A 671 3.01 -37.76 -3.81
N ALA A 672 3.47 -38.78 -3.07
CA ALA A 672 4.35 -39.81 -3.61
C ALA A 672 3.67 -40.64 -4.71
N GLN A 673 2.38 -40.95 -4.57
CA GLN A 673 1.60 -41.63 -5.61
C GLN A 673 1.53 -40.79 -6.89
N CYS A 674 1.26 -39.49 -6.77
CA CYS A 674 1.29 -38.56 -7.90
C CYS A 674 2.67 -38.45 -8.59
N GLN A 675 3.76 -38.94 -7.98
CA GLN A 675 5.08 -38.99 -8.63
C GLN A 675 5.34 -40.34 -9.33
N GLU A 676 4.65 -41.41 -8.93
CA GLU A 676 4.86 -42.77 -9.47
C GLU A 676 4.01 -43.04 -10.71
N GLU A 677 2.81 -42.45 -10.79
CA GLU A 677 1.91 -42.54 -11.95
C GLU A 677 2.47 -41.84 -13.20
N HIS A 678 3.41 -40.89 -13.06
CA HIS A 678 4.04 -40.11 -14.15
C HIS A 678 5.29 -40.73 -14.79
N ARG A 679 5.60 -42.01 -14.55
CA ARG A 679 6.76 -42.67 -15.16
C ARG A 679 6.61 -42.99 -16.67
N GLY A 680 5.53 -42.58 -17.34
CA GLY A 680 5.13 -43.07 -18.66
C GLY A 680 5.03 -42.09 -19.84
N SER A 681 4.83 -40.78 -19.65
CA SER A 681 4.66 -39.84 -20.77
C SER A 681 4.93 -38.39 -20.36
N ASP A 682 5.59 -37.64 -21.24
CA ASP A 682 6.06 -36.26 -21.07
C ASP A 682 4.93 -35.19 -21.08
N GLU A 683 3.69 -35.59 -20.84
CA GLU A 683 2.51 -34.71 -20.83
C GLU A 683 1.94 -34.56 -19.42
N GLN A 684 1.97 -33.32 -18.92
CA GLN A 684 1.27 -32.74 -17.76
C GLN A 684 1.19 -33.59 -16.47
N ARG A 685 1.88 -33.12 -15.42
CA ARG A 685 1.64 -33.56 -14.04
C ARG A 685 0.15 -33.35 -13.72
N GLU A 686 -0.54 -34.37 -13.23
CA GLU A 686 -1.99 -34.27 -12.98
C GLU A 686 -2.24 -33.37 -11.78
N ASP A 687 -2.73 -32.18 -12.09
CA ASP A 687 -3.32 -31.25 -11.15
C ASP A 687 -4.59 -31.88 -10.56
N PHE A 688 -4.77 -31.84 -9.24
CA PHE A 688 -5.97 -32.39 -8.61
C PHE A 688 -6.72 -31.35 -7.79
N GLU A 689 -8.05 -31.44 -7.82
CA GLU A 689 -8.91 -30.67 -6.94
C GLU A 689 -9.12 -31.38 -5.59
N TYR A 690 -9.47 -30.62 -4.55
CA TYR A 690 -9.85 -31.22 -3.27
C TYR A 690 -11.01 -32.23 -3.40
N SER A 691 -11.92 -32.04 -4.36
CA SER A 691 -12.99 -32.99 -4.69
C SER A 691 -12.46 -34.38 -5.06
N ALA A 692 -11.29 -34.47 -5.70
CA ALA A 692 -10.64 -35.73 -6.01
C ALA A 692 -10.19 -36.47 -4.74
N LEU A 693 -9.65 -35.75 -3.74
CA LEU A 693 -9.34 -36.32 -2.42
C LEU A 693 -10.60 -36.76 -1.68
N CYS A 694 -11.70 -36.02 -1.79
CA CYS A 694 -12.97 -36.41 -1.19
C CYS A 694 -13.51 -37.74 -1.74
N ASN A 695 -13.16 -38.11 -2.97
CA ASN A 695 -13.55 -39.39 -3.57
C ASN A 695 -12.76 -40.57 -2.99
N LEU A 696 -11.58 -40.33 -2.41
CA LEU A 696 -10.76 -41.36 -1.76
C LEU A 696 -11.20 -41.63 -0.32
N ALA A 697 -11.89 -40.66 0.30
CA ALA A 697 -12.32 -40.74 1.67
C ALA A 697 -13.46 -41.76 1.86
N GLN A 698 -13.30 -42.66 2.81
CA GLN A 698 -14.27 -43.71 3.14
C GLN A 698 -15.38 -43.24 4.08
N SER A 699 -15.22 -42.06 4.69
CA SER A 699 -16.18 -41.47 5.62
C SER A 699 -16.24 -39.94 5.48
N GLU A 700 -17.29 -39.33 6.03
CA GLU A 700 -17.39 -37.87 6.14
C GLU A 700 -16.23 -37.28 6.94
N ASP A 701 -15.82 -37.96 8.01
CA ASP A 701 -14.72 -37.55 8.88
C ASP A 701 -13.39 -37.53 8.11
N GLU A 702 -13.11 -38.55 7.29
CA GLU A 702 -11.93 -38.56 6.43
C GLU A 702 -11.94 -37.43 5.40
N ARG A 703 -13.09 -37.10 4.80
CA ARG A 703 -13.20 -35.96 3.87
C ARG A 703 -12.75 -34.68 4.56
N VAL A 704 -13.31 -34.39 5.73
CA VAL A 704 -12.99 -33.19 6.50
C VAL A 704 -11.50 -33.19 6.90
N ALA A 705 -10.96 -34.33 7.34
CA ALA A 705 -9.57 -34.46 7.73
C ALA A 705 -8.59 -34.25 6.56
N TRP A 706 -8.89 -34.79 5.37
CA TRP A 706 -8.14 -34.49 4.14
C TRP A 706 -8.10 -32.99 3.84
N GLY A 707 -9.22 -32.29 4.00
CA GLY A 707 -9.29 -30.85 3.76
C GLY A 707 -8.47 -30.03 4.75
N LEU A 708 -8.50 -30.42 6.02
CA LEU A 708 -7.72 -29.79 7.09
C LEU A 708 -6.22 -30.00 6.87
N GLU A 709 -5.80 -31.23 6.55
CA GLU A 709 -4.40 -31.58 6.27
C GLU A 709 -3.86 -30.88 5.02
N LEU A 710 -4.65 -30.82 3.94
CA LEU A 710 -4.29 -30.11 2.71
C LEU A 710 -4.08 -28.61 2.97
N LEU A 711 -4.94 -27.98 3.76
CA LEU A 711 -4.81 -26.55 4.10
C LEU A 711 -3.67 -26.26 5.08
N LEU A 712 -3.34 -27.19 5.99
CA LEU A 712 -2.24 -27.04 6.94
C LEU A 712 -0.87 -27.34 6.33
N HIS A 713 -0.78 -28.41 5.54
CA HIS A 713 0.48 -29.03 5.15
C HIS A 713 0.67 -29.17 3.63
N GLY A 714 -0.39 -29.02 2.83
CA GLY A 714 -0.35 -29.17 1.38
C GLY A 714 0.59 -28.19 0.69
N VAL A 715 0.77 -26.98 1.22
CA VAL A 715 1.70 -25.97 0.66
C VAL A 715 3.16 -26.41 0.65
N ASN A 716 3.53 -27.43 1.42
CA ASN A 716 4.89 -27.98 1.43
C ASN A 716 5.12 -29.00 0.31
N LEU A 717 4.05 -29.59 -0.21
CA LEU A 717 4.08 -30.72 -1.16
C LEU A 717 3.51 -30.35 -2.52
N PHE A 718 2.67 -29.32 -2.56
CA PHE A 718 1.93 -28.90 -3.74
C PHE A 718 1.99 -27.38 -3.89
N ARG A 719 2.08 -26.92 -5.13
CA ARG A 719 1.74 -25.55 -5.53
C ARG A 719 0.23 -25.47 -5.63
N HIS A 720 -0.37 -24.44 -5.06
CA HIS A 720 -1.82 -24.22 -5.12
C HIS A 720 -2.13 -23.14 -6.17
N GLU A 721 -2.84 -23.51 -7.24
CA GLU A 721 -3.31 -22.60 -8.29
C GLU A 721 -4.83 -22.73 -8.40
N ASP A 722 -5.54 -21.70 -7.95
CA ASP A 722 -7.02 -21.64 -7.91
C ASP A 722 -7.72 -22.76 -7.12
N LEU A 723 -8.26 -23.78 -7.78
CA LEU A 723 -8.89 -24.96 -7.18
C LEU A 723 -7.98 -26.19 -7.22
N TYR A 724 -6.85 -26.08 -7.92
CA TYR A 724 -5.96 -27.18 -8.22
C TYR A 724 -4.72 -27.18 -7.32
N TRP A 725 -4.30 -28.38 -6.96
CA TRP A 725 -3.08 -28.67 -6.23
C TRP A 725 -2.14 -29.41 -7.16
N ILE A 726 -0.99 -28.80 -7.41
CA ILE A 726 0.00 -29.22 -8.39
C ILE A 726 1.21 -29.77 -7.63
N PRO A 727 1.54 -31.07 -7.75
CA PRO A 727 2.61 -31.67 -6.96
C PRO A 727 3.98 -31.06 -7.30
N PHE A 728 4.76 -30.73 -6.26
CA PHE A 728 6.14 -30.30 -6.44
C PHE A 728 7.03 -31.45 -6.92
N GLU A 729 8.13 -31.07 -7.57
CA GLU A 729 9.15 -32.01 -8.06
C GLU A 729 9.78 -32.81 -6.94
N ARG A 730 10.03 -34.09 -7.23
CA ARG A 730 10.70 -35.00 -6.30
C ARG A 730 12.05 -34.47 -5.85
N GLU A 731 12.85 -33.88 -6.73
CA GLU A 731 14.14 -33.27 -6.39
C GLU A 731 13.98 -32.11 -5.39
N ARG A 732 12.89 -31.34 -5.49
CA ARG A 732 12.62 -30.23 -4.59
C ARG A 732 12.27 -30.74 -3.19
N ILE A 733 11.41 -31.75 -3.11
CA ILE A 733 10.95 -32.31 -1.82
C ILE A 733 12.08 -33.07 -1.11
N LEU A 734 12.89 -33.83 -1.85
CA LEU A 734 13.99 -34.63 -1.28
C LEU A 734 15.18 -33.81 -0.77
N ARG A 735 15.26 -32.50 -1.04
CA ARG A 735 16.26 -31.62 -0.42
C ARG A 735 16.03 -31.45 1.08
N ASP A 736 14.80 -31.67 1.56
CA ASP A 736 14.50 -31.72 2.97
C ASP A 736 14.79 -33.13 3.51
N SER A 737 15.75 -33.23 4.43
CA SER A 737 16.16 -34.50 5.02
C SER A 737 15.02 -35.21 5.77
N GLY A 738 14.05 -34.45 6.32
CA GLY A 738 12.88 -34.99 6.98
C GLY A 738 11.90 -35.63 6.00
N PHE A 739 11.65 -35.00 4.84
CA PHE A 739 10.80 -35.58 3.79
C PHE A 739 11.45 -36.78 3.12
N ALA A 740 12.76 -36.72 2.86
CA ALA A 740 13.50 -37.87 2.34
C ALA A 740 13.42 -39.08 3.28
N HIS A 741 13.54 -38.83 4.60
CA HIS A 741 13.39 -39.86 5.63
C HIS A 741 11.96 -40.42 5.71
N HIS A 742 10.95 -39.55 5.65
CA HIS A 742 9.55 -39.97 5.63
C HIS A 742 9.24 -40.85 4.41
N LEU A 743 9.73 -40.47 3.22
CA LEU A 743 9.57 -41.27 2.00
C LEU A 743 10.23 -42.66 2.13
N ALA A 744 11.40 -42.74 2.76
CA ALA A 744 12.09 -44.00 2.98
C ALA A 744 11.25 -44.94 3.88
N LEU A 745 10.62 -44.41 4.93
CA LEU A 745 9.75 -45.16 5.82
C LEU A 745 8.47 -45.66 5.12
N LEU A 746 7.84 -44.83 4.29
CA LEU A 746 6.68 -45.25 3.49
C LEU A 746 7.02 -46.39 2.53
N ARG A 747 8.19 -46.32 1.88
CA ARG A 747 8.67 -47.35 0.95
C ARG A 747 9.05 -48.66 1.62
N ALA A 748 9.61 -48.59 2.83
CA ALA A 748 9.85 -49.75 3.66
C ALA A 748 8.54 -50.54 3.89
N GLY A 749 7.42 -49.84 4.06
CA GLY A 749 6.11 -50.46 4.14
C GLY A 749 5.87 -51.27 5.41
N LYS A 750 4.66 -51.86 5.49
CA LYS A 750 4.20 -52.61 6.66
C LYS A 750 5.08 -53.83 6.93
N GLY A 751 5.41 -54.04 8.20
CA GLY A 751 6.22 -55.16 8.69
C GLY A 751 7.72 -54.89 8.72
N THR A 752 8.18 -53.74 8.20
CA THR A 752 9.60 -53.40 8.24
C THR A 752 10.09 -53.20 9.68
N PRO A 753 11.19 -53.86 10.08
CA PRO A 753 11.84 -53.65 11.37
C PRO A 753 12.37 -52.22 11.49
N VAL A 754 12.07 -51.59 12.61
CA VAL A 754 12.47 -50.22 12.90
C VAL A 754 12.91 -50.07 14.35
N ASN A 755 13.80 -49.11 14.56
CA ASN A 755 14.25 -48.70 15.87
C ASN A 755 13.62 -47.36 16.25
N VAL A 756 13.01 -47.32 17.44
CA VAL A 756 12.46 -46.11 18.03
C VAL A 756 13.13 -45.87 19.37
N ARG A 757 14.06 -44.90 19.41
CA ARG A 757 14.80 -44.52 20.64
C ARG A 757 15.49 -45.69 21.34
N GLY A 758 16.06 -46.62 20.57
CA GLY A 758 16.79 -47.78 21.09
C GLY A 758 15.93 -49.03 21.28
N ARG A 759 14.61 -48.96 21.08
CA ARG A 759 13.68 -50.11 21.19
C ARG A 759 13.24 -50.61 19.82
N ARG A 760 13.16 -51.94 19.65
CA ARG A 760 12.70 -52.58 18.40
C ARG A 760 11.18 -52.58 18.25
N ALA A 761 10.73 -52.23 17.06
CA ALA A 761 9.34 -52.30 16.66
C ALA A 761 9.24 -52.65 15.16
N VAL A 762 8.02 -52.89 14.69
CA VAL A 762 7.70 -53.02 13.26
C VAL A 762 6.69 -51.97 12.83
N LEU A 763 6.87 -51.42 11.62
CA LEU A 763 5.89 -50.49 11.03
C LEU A 763 4.56 -51.21 10.79
N THR A 764 3.44 -50.61 11.20
CA THR A 764 2.11 -51.17 10.89
C THR A 764 1.62 -50.76 9.50
N GLY A 765 2.29 -49.79 8.88
CA GLY A 765 1.90 -49.15 7.62
C GLY A 765 0.93 -47.99 7.79
N ARG A 766 0.52 -47.65 9.02
CA ARG A 766 -0.27 -46.44 9.29
C ARG A 766 0.64 -45.28 9.66
N SER A 767 0.43 -44.15 9.01
CA SER A 767 1.14 -42.90 9.26
C SER A 767 0.24 -41.71 8.99
N ASN A 768 0.62 -40.59 9.57
CA ASN A 768 0.22 -39.26 9.13
C ASN A 768 1.48 -38.41 9.05
N TRP A 769 1.36 -37.14 8.66
CA TRP A 769 2.54 -36.30 8.48
C TRP A 769 3.40 -36.12 9.76
N ARG A 770 2.83 -36.34 10.96
CA ARG A 770 3.49 -36.15 12.27
C ARG A 770 3.99 -37.44 12.92
N LEU A 771 3.33 -38.56 12.63
CA LEU A 771 3.41 -39.78 13.44
C LEU A 771 3.39 -41.02 12.55
N PHE A 772 4.12 -42.03 12.99
CA PHE A 772 4.05 -43.39 12.49
C PHE A 772 3.47 -44.28 13.57
N GLU A 773 2.64 -45.25 13.18
CA GLU A 773 2.21 -46.31 14.09
C GLU A 773 3.19 -47.49 14.00
N VAL A 774 3.67 -47.90 15.16
CA VAL A 774 4.59 -49.04 15.30
C VAL A 774 4.00 -50.06 16.26
N ARG A 775 4.37 -51.33 16.07
CA ARG A 775 4.09 -52.42 17.00
C ARG A 775 5.41 -52.86 17.64
N TRP A 776 5.51 -52.81 18.96
CA TRP A 776 6.73 -53.20 19.68
C TRP A 776 6.98 -54.72 19.58
N THR A 777 8.24 -55.09 19.40
CA THR A 777 8.67 -56.50 19.20
C THR A 777 9.74 -56.96 20.19
N GLU A 778 10.10 -56.15 21.18
CA GLU A 778 10.99 -56.55 22.28
C GLU A 778 10.21 -57.29 23.37
N GLU A 779 10.75 -58.42 23.85
CA GLU A 779 10.19 -59.18 24.97
C GLU A 779 10.22 -58.35 26.27
N GLY A 780 9.05 -58.02 26.82
CA GLY A 780 8.90 -57.18 28.01
C GLY A 780 7.53 -56.49 28.13
N GLU A 781 7.40 -55.50 29.03
CA GLU A 781 6.18 -54.70 29.14
C GLU A 781 5.91 -53.91 27.84
N GLY A 782 4.78 -54.20 27.20
CA GLY A 782 4.35 -53.57 25.95
C GLY A 782 4.65 -54.37 24.68
N GLU A 783 5.09 -55.63 24.77
CA GLU A 783 5.24 -56.51 23.60
C GLU A 783 3.89 -56.66 22.85
N GLY A 784 3.89 -56.41 21.54
CA GLY A 784 2.67 -56.42 20.73
C GLY A 784 1.81 -55.15 20.85
N GLU A 785 2.14 -54.22 21.74
CA GLU A 785 1.42 -52.95 21.91
C GLU A 785 1.65 -52.03 20.70
N LEU A 786 0.60 -51.30 20.33
CA LEU A 786 0.64 -50.29 19.28
C LEU A 786 0.97 -48.93 19.88
N SER A 787 1.87 -48.18 19.24
CA SER A 787 2.23 -46.83 19.68
C SER A 787 2.39 -45.88 18.52
N LYS A 788 2.01 -44.62 18.74
CA LYS A 788 2.24 -43.52 17.79
C LYS A 788 3.56 -42.82 18.12
N VAL A 789 4.47 -42.75 17.17
CA VAL A 789 5.84 -42.28 17.38
C VAL A 789 6.24 -41.24 16.34
N ARG A 790 6.98 -40.20 16.76
CA ARG A 790 7.40 -39.09 15.86
C ARG A 790 8.68 -39.38 15.08
N THR A 791 9.50 -40.29 15.57
CA THR A 791 10.83 -40.56 15.00
C THR A 791 11.05 -42.06 14.97
N VAL A 792 11.31 -42.57 13.78
CA VAL A 792 11.48 -43.99 13.50
C VAL A 792 12.69 -44.12 12.60
N HIS A 793 13.62 -45.02 12.91
CA HIS A 793 14.76 -45.32 12.05
C HIS A 793 14.62 -46.72 11.51
N ILE A 794 14.77 -46.91 10.20
CA ILE A 794 14.81 -48.24 9.61
C ILE A 794 16.04 -48.94 10.15
N GLU A 795 15.86 -50.13 10.74
CA GLU A 795 17.01 -50.98 11.04
C GLU A 795 17.57 -51.43 9.69
N THR A 796 18.65 -50.80 9.23
CA THR A 796 19.41 -51.30 8.08
C THR A 796 19.86 -52.72 8.39
N LEU A 797 19.44 -53.68 7.55
CA LEU A 797 20.01 -55.04 7.50
C LEU A 797 21.52 -54.99 7.27
#